data_AF-A0A3L0Y6Q2-F1
#
_entry.id   AF-A0A3L0Y6Q2-F1
#
_cell.length_a   1.000
_cell.length_b   1.000
_cell.length_c   1.000
_cell.angle_alpha   90.00
_cell.angle_beta   90.00
_cell.angle_gamma   90.00
#
_symmetry.space_group_name_H-M   'P 1'
#
loop_
_entity.id
_entity.type
_entity.pdbx_description
1 polymer ?
#
loop_
_entity_poly.entity_id
_entity_poly.type
_entity_poly.pdbx_seq_one_letter_code
_entity_poly.pdbx_strand_id
1 'polypeptide(L)'
;MNRQKGFGLLEILITLVVLGVGIVGLVSMSKSALKVSQDGRRYETAMRLAESKLDEFRNFNGVMTATAPLTAYNQITSASAAVTLSGEPYSLAWTVTNQYLNGSTWQGAAPAGYRLSYPGRKAVTVNVGWSDSEGQSHTLQLTGNISPIESLSTDQLNGGLNTARQGPKVNYTPGVAPDVISVELGDGNKQETSKPLPTVTSKDGQVGKLVQFETVTYKPEVGGNTQQVLQDMASVSCSCSYGSSLTAYLPGQVYSSASNQLYWKAGAMQNKPTGTLDSSVNGQPTLCTSCCKEHFDGSGSGFDNFYAPLNTARVRYNSALSTVTSGKYVDACRFVRLDGFYRPLPDWNLVKVVVTTADFLAKPANQASYQKYIKYVVKTYIDWQKSTLNWTQGASATLPTITDFSAWLASNAETGGDTTTGITVGTGTAQLIARGIYVDVLDPAYLVGIDTSVTDYLTKVPFQDINLTMLAEWTMGPLTLLTGSAIDYAVVTNEAVKTVVDLNNYYFGSYSRGYMTAKKSTKDSSQILRDVVVRVTAYQGNSGITASLISPRDQSLALSADMEVKIDVEQQASPTMKVSGRIQCLERGKGNNNPPPEACGKNAFNNLSISTPNSGATCRVDKPQANNQPAAYLCEAPENSTLVINLSYTNQGSTTYMLQPPSFSVQMTPQPSNQVLSGPCSLLVDNGVTNAANLTCTP
;
A
#
# COMPACT_ATOMS: atom_id res chain seq x y z
N MET A 1 30.21 -83.59 -93.00
CA MET A 1 29.11 -82.74 -92.48
C MET A 1 27.85 -83.59 -92.39
N ASN A 2 27.47 -84.09 -91.22
CA ASN A 2 26.14 -84.68 -91.02
C ASN A 2 25.36 -83.82 -90.02
N ARG A 3 24.28 -83.20 -90.53
CA ARG A 3 23.25 -82.56 -89.73
C ARG A 3 22.47 -83.64 -88.99
N GLN A 4 22.28 -83.50 -87.68
CA GLN A 4 21.15 -84.14 -87.01
C GLN A 4 20.13 -83.07 -86.63
N LYS A 5 18.99 -83.11 -87.35
CA LYS A 5 17.73 -82.42 -87.03
C LYS A 5 16.79 -83.48 -86.46
N GLY A 6 16.38 -83.34 -85.19
CA GLY A 6 15.45 -84.28 -84.59
C GLY A 6 14.97 -83.97 -83.17
N PHE A 7 15.16 -82.75 -82.64
CA PHE A 7 14.92 -82.47 -81.21
C PHE A 7 13.86 -81.39 -80.90
N GLY A 8 13.09 -80.90 -81.89
CA GLY A 8 12.18 -79.76 -81.69
C GLY A 8 11.02 -80.02 -80.70
N LEU A 9 10.51 -81.26 -80.59
CA LEU A 9 9.45 -81.58 -79.63
C LEU A 9 9.99 -81.73 -78.19
N LEU A 10 11.23 -82.22 -78.08
CA LEU A 10 11.92 -82.34 -76.80
C LEU A 10 12.40 -80.97 -76.29
N GLU A 11 12.71 -80.05 -77.21
CA GLU A 11 12.99 -78.64 -76.93
C GLU A 11 11.76 -77.90 -76.37
N ILE A 12 10.56 -78.15 -76.89
CA ILE A 12 9.31 -77.56 -76.35
C ILE A 12 8.99 -78.10 -74.93
N LEU A 13 9.24 -79.39 -74.67
CA LEU A 13 9.02 -79.96 -73.33
C LEU A 13 10.07 -79.47 -72.32
N ILE A 14 11.35 -79.40 -72.72
CA ILE A 14 12.41 -78.81 -71.88
C ILE A 14 12.10 -77.35 -71.60
N THR A 15 11.72 -76.56 -72.61
CA THR A 15 11.41 -75.13 -72.40
C THR A 15 10.23 -74.94 -71.46
N LEU A 16 9.18 -75.78 -71.52
CA LEU A 16 8.04 -75.69 -70.61
C LEU A 16 8.40 -76.09 -69.17
N VAL A 17 9.27 -77.09 -68.98
CA VAL A 17 9.80 -77.46 -67.66
C VAL A 17 10.70 -76.36 -67.09
N VAL A 18 11.60 -75.80 -67.91
CA VAL A 18 12.49 -74.70 -67.51
C VAL A 18 11.68 -73.43 -67.18
N LEU A 19 10.65 -73.10 -67.96
CA LEU A 19 9.71 -72.02 -67.66
C LEU A 19 8.93 -72.30 -66.36
N GLY A 20 8.46 -73.53 -66.15
CA GLY A 20 7.76 -73.91 -64.93
C GLY A 20 8.62 -73.73 -63.68
N VAL A 21 9.87 -74.22 -63.71
CA VAL A 21 10.84 -74.04 -62.61
C VAL A 21 11.22 -72.56 -62.44
N GLY A 22 11.41 -71.84 -63.54
CA GLY A 22 11.72 -70.40 -63.53
C GLY A 22 10.61 -69.55 -62.91
N ILE A 23 9.34 -69.81 -63.25
CA ILE A 23 8.19 -69.10 -62.68
C ILE A 23 8.02 -69.43 -61.19
N VAL A 24 8.16 -70.70 -60.78
CA VAL A 24 8.07 -71.10 -59.37
C VAL A 24 9.20 -70.45 -58.54
N GLY A 25 10.43 -70.41 -59.08
CA GLY A 25 11.55 -69.73 -58.46
C GLY A 25 11.31 -68.22 -58.29
N LEU A 26 10.79 -67.55 -59.34
CA LEU A 26 10.44 -66.13 -59.29
C LEU A 26 9.37 -65.84 -58.25
N VAL A 27 8.28 -66.62 -58.23
CA VAL A 27 7.17 -66.44 -57.27
C VAL A 27 7.65 -66.65 -55.83
N SER A 28 8.51 -67.66 -55.58
CA SER A 28 9.10 -67.89 -54.26
C SER A 28 9.97 -66.71 -53.81
N MET A 29 10.80 -66.17 -54.71
CA MET A 29 11.63 -65.00 -54.43
C MET A 29 10.79 -63.74 -54.19
N SER A 30 9.78 -63.48 -55.02
CA SER A 30 8.85 -62.35 -54.84
C SER A 30 8.06 -62.46 -53.54
N LYS A 31 7.62 -63.65 -53.14
CA LYS A 31 6.97 -63.89 -51.85
C LYS A 31 7.91 -63.63 -50.67
N SER A 32 9.16 -64.09 -50.76
CA SER A 32 10.19 -63.82 -49.74
C SER A 32 10.50 -62.32 -49.63
N ALA A 33 10.67 -61.62 -50.76
CA ALA A 33 10.90 -60.19 -50.79
C ALA A 33 9.74 -59.39 -50.17
N LEU A 34 8.49 -59.79 -50.45
CA LEU A 34 7.29 -59.19 -49.85
C LEU A 34 7.23 -59.41 -48.34
N LYS A 35 7.52 -60.63 -47.86
CA LYS A 35 7.59 -60.94 -46.42
C LYS A 35 8.63 -60.06 -45.70
N VAL A 36 9.85 -60.01 -46.24
CA VAL A 36 10.93 -59.16 -45.69
C VAL A 36 10.53 -57.69 -45.69
N SER A 37 9.86 -57.22 -46.73
CA SER A 37 9.34 -55.85 -46.78
C SER A 37 8.24 -55.58 -45.74
N GLN A 38 7.34 -56.54 -45.51
CA GLN A 38 6.30 -56.43 -44.49
C GLN A 38 6.89 -56.43 -43.08
N ASP A 39 7.84 -57.32 -42.81
CA ASP A 39 8.51 -57.41 -41.51
C ASP A 39 9.36 -56.16 -41.22
N GLY A 40 10.01 -55.60 -42.24
CA GLY A 40 10.68 -54.30 -42.14
C GLY A 40 9.72 -53.15 -41.77
N ARG A 41 8.52 -53.12 -42.36
CA ARG A 41 7.48 -52.12 -41.99
C ARG A 41 6.98 -52.32 -40.55
N ARG A 42 6.87 -53.57 -40.08
CA ARG A 42 6.46 -53.87 -38.70
C ARG A 42 7.49 -53.38 -37.70
N TYR A 43 8.79 -53.58 -38.00
CA TYR A 43 9.88 -53.03 -37.20
C TYR A 43 9.86 -51.50 -37.14
N GLU A 44 9.69 -50.83 -38.29
CA GLU A 44 9.60 -49.35 -38.34
C GLU A 44 8.41 -48.84 -37.52
N THR A 45 7.27 -49.52 -37.61
CA THR A 45 6.06 -49.19 -36.83
C THR A 45 6.31 -49.36 -35.34
N ALA A 46 6.98 -50.46 -34.93
CA ALA A 46 7.34 -50.69 -33.54
C ALA A 46 8.29 -49.61 -32.99
N MET A 47 9.28 -49.16 -33.80
CA MET A 47 10.17 -48.06 -33.43
C MET A 47 9.40 -46.75 -33.22
N ARG A 48 8.55 -46.38 -34.19
CA ARG A 48 7.74 -45.16 -34.09
C ARG A 48 6.80 -45.19 -32.89
N LEU A 49 6.23 -46.35 -32.55
CA LEU A 49 5.42 -46.53 -31.34
C LEU A 49 6.24 -46.32 -30.06
N ALA A 50 7.46 -46.85 -30.00
CA ALA A 50 8.35 -46.67 -28.86
C ALA A 50 8.78 -45.21 -28.69
N GLU A 51 9.18 -44.55 -29.78
CA GLU A 51 9.57 -43.14 -29.82
C GLU A 51 8.40 -42.23 -29.44
N SER A 52 7.24 -42.43 -30.08
CA SER A 52 6.03 -41.65 -29.80
C SER A 52 5.65 -41.75 -28.32
N LYS A 53 5.82 -42.91 -27.68
CA LYS A 53 5.51 -43.06 -26.26
C LYS A 53 6.51 -42.33 -25.35
N LEU A 54 7.80 -42.37 -25.68
CA LEU A 54 8.80 -41.58 -24.95
C LEU A 54 8.58 -40.07 -25.12
N ASP A 55 8.22 -39.63 -26.32
CA ASP A 55 7.97 -38.21 -26.61
C ASP A 55 6.67 -37.70 -25.96
N GLU A 56 5.62 -38.54 -25.89
CA GLU A 56 4.43 -38.25 -25.08
C GLU A 56 4.82 -37.93 -23.63
N PHE A 57 5.71 -38.73 -23.04
CA PHE A 57 6.15 -38.51 -21.66
C PHE A 57 7.12 -37.35 -21.48
N ARG A 58 7.85 -36.94 -22.53
CA ARG A 58 8.66 -35.72 -22.52
C ARG A 58 7.80 -34.46 -22.61
N ASN A 59 6.63 -34.55 -23.25
CA ASN A 59 5.68 -33.45 -23.44
C ASN A 59 4.59 -33.41 -22.35
N PHE A 60 4.94 -33.66 -21.09
CA PHE A 60 4.01 -33.51 -19.97
C PHE A 60 3.57 -32.05 -19.80
N ASN A 61 2.37 -31.81 -19.29
CA ASN A 61 1.74 -30.47 -19.27
C ASN A 61 1.76 -29.79 -17.89
N GLY A 62 2.40 -30.41 -16.91
CA GLY A 62 2.58 -29.88 -15.56
C GLY A 62 3.42 -30.83 -14.71
N VAL A 63 4.10 -30.33 -13.68
CA VAL A 63 5.00 -31.18 -12.87
C VAL A 63 4.22 -32.03 -11.86
N MET A 64 3.23 -31.45 -11.16
CA MET A 64 2.54 -32.10 -10.04
C MET A 64 1.14 -32.60 -10.39
N THR A 65 0.33 -31.77 -11.04
CA THR A 65 -1.06 -32.07 -11.39
C THR A 65 -1.38 -31.56 -12.80
N ALA A 66 -2.23 -32.29 -13.50
CA ALA A 66 -2.78 -31.91 -14.80
C ALA A 66 -4.22 -32.43 -14.88
N THR A 67 -5.09 -31.66 -15.53
CA THR A 67 -6.49 -32.03 -15.76
C THR A 67 -6.57 -32.87 -17.02
N ALA A 68 -7.22 -34.04 -16.95
CA ALA A 68 -7.45 -34.89 -18.12
C ALA A 68 -8.07 -34.07 -19.28
N PRO A 69 -7.59 -34.23 -20.53
CA PRO A 69 -6.73 -35.30 -21.04
C PRO A 69 -5.21 -35.06 -20.91
N LEU A 70 -4.79 -33.98 -20.23
CA LEU A 70 -3.37 -33.65 -20.04
C LEU A 70 -2.72 -34.53 -18.97
N THR A 71 -1.42 -34.79 -19.09
CA THR A 71 -0.67 -35.65 -18.15
C THR A 71 0.37 -34.86 -17.39
N ALA A 72 0.39 -34.98 -16.06
CA ALA A 72 1.45 -34.41 -15.23
C ALA A 72 2.66 -35.35 -15.15
N TYR A 73 3.86 -34.80 -15.02
CA TYR A 73 5.09 -35.57 -14.82
C TYR A 73 4.96 -36.54 -13.65
N ASN A 74 4.40 -36.12 -12.51
CA ASN A 74 4.22 -36.98 -11.35
C ASN A 74 3.25 -38.15 -11.58
N GLN A 75 2.33 -38.03 -12.55
CA GLN A 75 1.36 -39.06 -12.92
C GLN A 75 1.93 -40.09 -13.91
N ILE A 76 3.12 -39.86 -14.48
CA ILE A 76 3.79 -40.82 -15.36
C ILE A 76 4.20 -42.05 -14.53
N THR A 77 3.56 -43.18 -14.83
CA THR A 77 3.73 -44.47 -14.14
C THR A 77 3.83 -45.62 -15.13
N SER A 78 4.36 -46.76 -14.68
CA SER A 78 4.48 -47.99 -15.47
C SER A 78 3.10 -48.52 -15.87
N ALA A 79 2.94 -48.91 -17.13
CA ALA A 79 1.70 -49.51 -17.63
C ALA A 79 1.96 -50.28 -18.94
N SER A 80 0.90 -50.87 -19.49
CA SER A 80 0.92 -51.53 -20.80
C SER A 80 -0.37 -51.27 -21.57
N ALA A 81 -0.30 -51.36 -22.89
CA ALA A 81 -1.39 -51.16 -23.81
C ALA A 81 -1.26 -52.11 -25.00
N ALA A 82 -2.39 -52.49 -25.60
CA ALA A 82 -2.43 -53.14 -26.90
C ALA A 82 -2.79 -52.09 -27.96
N VAL A 83 -2.04 -52.06 -29.05
CA VAL A 83 -2.23 -51.09 -30.14
C VAL A 83 -2.33 -51.85 -31.45
N THR A 84 -3.39 -51.61 -32.22
CA THR A 84 -3.53 -52.17 -33.57
C THR A 84 -3.32 -51.04 -34.58
N LEU A 85 -2.28 -51.14 -35.41
CA LEU A 85 -2.00 -50.19 -36.49
C LEU A 85 -2.01 -50.92 -37.83
N SER A 86 -2.78 -50.39 -38.78
CA SER A 86 -2.94 -51.00 -40.12
C SER A 86 -3.39 -52.47 -40.09
N GLY A 87 -4.17 -52.87 -39.08
CA GLY A 87 -4.67 -54.24 -38.90
C GLY A 87 -3.71 -55.20 -38.19
N GLU A 88 -2.49 -54.76 -37.83
CA GLU A 88 -1.48 -55.58 -37.16
C GLU A 88 -1.43 -55.25 -35.65
N PRO A 89 -1.45 -56.26 -34.76
CA PRO A 89 -1.40 -56.04 -33.32
C PRO A 89 0.04 -55.86 -32.80
N TYR A 90 0.21 -54.86 -31.94
CA TYR A 90 1.44 -54.59 -31.18
C TYR A 90 1.13 -54.55 -29.68
N SER A 91 2.03 -55.10 -28.86
CA SER A 91 2.00 -54.92 -27.41
C SER A 91 2.98 -53.82 -27.01
N LEU A 92 2.50 -52.78 -26.34
CA LEU A 92 3.31 -51.67 -25.87
C LEU A 92 3.35 -51.71 -24.34
N ALA A 93 4.52 -51.90 -23.74
CA ALA A 93 4.70 -51.90 -22.29
C ALA A 93 5.80 -50.93 -21.89
N TRP A 94 5.61 -50.17 -20.82
CA TRP A 94 6.64 -49.26 -20.32
C TRP A 94 6.83 -49.38 -18.81
N THR A 95 8.08 -49.33 -18.38
CA THR A 95 8.46 -49.35 -16.97
C THR A 95 9.08 -48.00 -16.60
N VAL A 96 8.57 -47.38 -15.55
CA VAL A 96 8.99 -46.06 -15.05
C VAL A 96 9.63 -46.23 -13.69
N THR A 97 10.89 -45.83 -13.56
CA THR A 97 11.63 -45.83 -12.29
C THR A 97 11.94 -44.40 -11.87
N ASN A 98 11.48 -44.03 -10.67
CA ASN A 98 11.81 -42.73 -10.07
C ASN A 98 13.28 -42.71 -9.67
N GLN A 99 13.99 -41.63 -10.00
CA GLN A 99 15.39 -41.43 -9.65
C GLN A 99 15.62 -40.06 -9.00
N TYR A 100 16.42 -40.06 -7.94
CA TYR A 100 16.74 -38.90 -7.11
C TYR A 100 18.25 -38.68 -7.13
N LEU A 101 18.68 -37.42 -7.22
CA LEU A 101 20.10 -37.06 -7.21
C LEU A 101 20.58 -36.94 -5.75
N ASN A 102 21.63 -37.67 -5.41
CA ASN A 102 22.31 -37.60 -4.12
C ASN A 102 23.80 -37.30 -4.35
N GLY A 103 24.20 -36.03 -4.17
CA GLY A 103 25.51 -35.58 -4.63
C GLY A 103 25.61 -35.69 -6.16
N SER A 104 26.45 -36.59 -6.66
CA SER A 104 26.66 -36.84 -8.10
C SER A 104 26.05 -38.17 -8.61
N THR A 105 25.37 -38.94 -7.75
CA THR A 105 24.82 -40.26 -8.10
C THR A 105 23.29 -40.25 -8.12
N TRP A 106 22.72 -41.02 -9.07
CA TRP A 106 21.28 -41.23 -9.17
C TRP A 106 20.87 -42.51 -8.43
N GLN A 107 19.85 -42.41 -7.57
CA GLN A 107 19.35 -43.53 -6.77
C GLN A 107 17.82 -43.64 -6.83
N GLY A 108 17.27 -44.84 -6.58
CA GLY A 108 15.83 -45.13 -6.67
C GLY A 108 14.97 -44.65 -5.50
N ALA A 109 15.60 -44.21 -4.40
CA ALA A 109 14.92 -43.73 -3.19
C ALA A 109 15.28 -42.26 -2.92
N ALA A 110 14.34 -41.51 -2.35
CA ALA A 110 14.57 -40.11 -1.98
C ALA A 110 15.63 -40.00 -0.85
N PRO A 111 16.67 -39.15 -1.00
CA PRO A 111 17.63 -38.88 0.07
C PRO A 111 16.97 -38.27 1.32
N ALA A 112 17.62 -38.42 2.48
CA ALA A 112 17.18 -37.74 3.70
C ALA A 112 17.19 -36.22 3.49
N GLY A 113 16.08 -35.55 3.84
CA GLY A 113 15.92 -34.11 3.65
C GLY A 113 15.49 -33.67 2.24
N TYR A 114 15.18 -34.59 1.32
CA TYR A 114 14.60 -34.26 0.03
C TYR A 114 13.22 -33.61 0.20
N ARG A 115 13.06 -32.37 -0.27
CA ARG A 115 11.87 -31.52 0.01
C ARG A 115 10.85 -31.47 -1.11
N LEU A 116 11.16 -32.03 -2.29
CA LEU A 116 10.24 -32.01 -3.42
C LEU A 116 9.31 -33.23 -3.34
N SER A 117 8.06 -33.04 -3.77
CA SER A 117 7.03 -34.09 -3.81
C SER A 117 7.13 -35.03 -5.03
N TYR A 118 8.12 -34.81 -5.90
CA TYR A 118 8.33 -35.54 -7.16
C TYR A 118 9.82 -35.89 -7.35
N PRO A 119 10.17 -36.94 -8.14
CA PRO A 119 11.56 -37.35 -8.36
C PRO A 119 12.33 -36.42 -9.30
N GLY A 120 13.65 -36.33 -9.12
CA GLY A 120 14.54 -35.48 -9.92
C GLY A 120 14.62 -35.89 -11.40
N ARG A 121 14.46 -37.18 -11.70
CA ARG A 121 14.18 -37.69 -13.05
C ARG A 121 13.40 -39.01 -12.98
N LYS A 122 12.81 -39.41 -14.11
CA LYS A 122 12.20 -40.74 -14.32
C LYS A 122 12.95 -41.45 -15.44
N ALA A 123 13.49 -42.63 -15.14
CA ALA A 123 14.03 -43.52 -16.17
C ALA A 123 12.87 -44.36 -16.73
N VAL A 124 12.71 -44.38 -18.05
CA VAL A 124 11.61 -45.06 -18.74
C VAL A 124 12.17 -46.04 -19.75
N THR A 125 11.75 -47.30 -19.64
CA THR A 125 12.04 -48.34 -20.63
C THR A 125 10.74 -48.72 -21.31
N VAL A 126 10.65 -48.50 -22.62
CA VAL A 126 9.51 -48.87 -23.47
C VAL A 126 9.86 -50.12 -24.26
N ASN A 127 9.01 -51.14 -24.18
CA ASN A 127 9.10 -52.39 -24.92
C ASN A 127 7.91 -52.50 -25.87
N VAL A 128 8.17 -52.77 -27.15
CA VAL A 128 7.14 -52.99 -28.18
C VAL A 128 7.28 -54.41 -28.73
N GLY A 129 6.28 -55.26 -28.52
CA GLY A 129 6.23 -56.62 -29.05
C GLY A 129 5.31 -56.75 -30.26
N TRP A 130 5.70 -57.58 -31.23
CA TRP A 130 4.89 -57.94 -32.41
C TRP A 130 5.25 -59.34 -32.91
N SER A 131 4.44 -59.91 -33.81
CA SER A 131 4.78 -61.15 -34.52
C SER A 131 5.14 -60.88 -35.98
N ASP A 132 6.15 -61.58 -36.52
CA ASP A 132 6.55 -61.47 -37.92
C ASP A 132 5.64 -62.28 -38.87
N SER A 133 5.97 -62.26 -40.17
CA SER A 133 5.22 -62.96 -41.22
C SER A 133 5.26 -64.49 -41.12
N GLU A 134 6.03 -65.04 -40.18
CA GLU A 134 6.16 -66.47 -39.87
C GLU A 134 5.57 -66.83 -38.50
N GLY A 135 5.01 -65.85 -37.79
CA GLY A 135 4.38 -66.01 -36.48
C GLY A 135 5.37 -66.00 -35.31
N GLN A 136 6.65 -65.67 -35.55
CA GLN A 136 7.64 -65.55 -34.47
C GLN A 136 7.48 -64.21 -33.75
N SER A 137 7.56 -64.22 -32.42
CA SER A 137 7.47 -63.01 -31.60
C SER A 137 8.79 -62.27 -31.53
N HIS A 138 8.73 -60.97 -31.75
CA HIS A 138 9.85 -60.03 -31.65
C HIS A 138 9.55 -58.96 -30.60
N THR A 139 10.59 -58.33 -30.05
CA THR A 139 10.45 -57.20 -29.13
C THR A 139 11.54 -56.17 -29.40
N LEU A 140 11.14 -54.91 -29.44
CA LEU A 140 12.03 -53.75 -29.50
C LEU A 140 12.01 -53.04 -28.15
N GLN A 141 13.19 -52.70 -27.62
CA GLN A 141 13.34 -51.92 -26.40
C GLN A 141 13.96 -50.56 -26.69
N LEU A 142 13.35 -49.50 -26.15
CA LEU A 142 13.88 -48.14 -26.17
C LEU A 142 13.87 -47.56 -24.75
N THR A 143 15.01 -47.04 -24.31
CA THR A 143 15.17 -46.46 -22.97
C THR A 143 15.43 -44.95 -23.05
N GLY A 144 14.73 -44.18 -22.22
CA GLY A 144 14.88 -42.74 -22.12
C GLY A 144 14.84 -42.26 -20.67
N ASN A 145 15.28 -41.02 -20.44
CA ASN A 145 15.11 -40.34 -19.16
C ASN A 145 14.28 -39.08 -19.38
N ILE A 146 13.41 -38.76 -18.42
CA ILE A 146 12.57 -37.56 -18.42
C ILE A 146 12.86 -36.80 -17.13
N SER A 147 13.10 -35.50 -17.25
CA SER A 147 13.35 -34.61 -16.13
C SER A 147 12.24 -33.55 -16.06
N PRO A 148 11.83 -33.09 -14.86
CA PRO A 148 10.74 -32.12 -14.69
C PRO A 148 11.16 -30.67 -15.03
N ILE A 149 12.17 -30.47 -15.89
CA ILE A 149 12.55 -29.13 -16.33
C ILE A 149 11.58 -28.68 -17.42
N GLU A 150 10.85 -27.60 -17.17
CA GLU A 150 10.12 -26.88 -18.22
C GLU A 150 11.14 -26.45 -19.29
N SER A 151 10.74 -26.42 -20.56
CA SER A 151 11.63 -26.11 -21.69
C SER A 151 12.47 -24.86 -21.39
N LEU A 152 13.79 -25.01 -21.36
CA LEU A 152 14.71 -23.89 -21.15
C LEU A 152 14.52 -22.88 -22.28
N SER A 153 14.28 -21.61 -21.95
CA SER A 153 14.28 -20.56 -22.96
C SER A 153 15.67 -20.39 -23.56
N THR A 154 15.76 -19.85 -24.77
CA THR A 154 17.03 -19.56 -25.46
C THR A 154 17.98 -18.72 -24.60
N ASP A 155 17.43 -17.84 -23.76
CA ASP A 155 18.18 -17.02 -22.80
C ASP A 155 18.83 -17.85 -21.68
N GLN A 156 18.22 -18.98 -21.29
CA GLN A 156 18.78 -19.88 -20.29
C GLN A 156 19.90 -20.78 -20.83
N LEU A 157 19.92 -21.03 -22.15
CA LEU A 157 20.98 -21.79 -22.82
C LEU A 157 22.21 -20.93 -23.15
N ASN A 158 22.05 -19.61 -23.30
CA ASN A 158 23.13 -18.65 -23.56
C ASN A 158 23.67 -18.00 -22.27
N GLY A 159 24.04 -18.83 -21.29
CA GLY A 159 24.69 -18.36 -20.06
C GLY A 159 23.76 -18.09 -18.88
N GLY A 160 22.50 -18.53 -18.92
CA GLY A 160 21.54 -18.35 -17.83
C GLY A 160 21.85 -19.10 -16.52
N LEU A 161 22.76 -20.07 -16.54
CA LEU A 161 23.34 -20.66 -15.32
C LEU A 161 24.37 -19.74 -14.63
N ASN A 162 24.89 -18.73 -15.34
CA ASN A 162 25.72 -17.65 -14.82
C ASN A 162 24.95 -16.35 -14.58
N THR A 163 23.69 -16.24 -15.01
CA THR A 163 22.83 -15.12 -14.59
C THR A 163 22.27 -15.43 -13.22
N ALA A 164 22.56 -14.57 -12.24
CA ALA A 164 21.99 -14.68 -10.91
C ALA A 164 20.49 -14.93 -11.00
N ARG A 165 20.03 -16.05 -10.43
CA ARG A 165 18.60 -16.39 -10.32
C ARG A 165 17.88 -15.15 -9.79
N GLN A 166 16.87 -14.64 -10.50
CA GLN A 166 16.10 -13.50 -9.99
C GLN A 166 15.60 -13.85 -8.59
N GLY A 167 16.00 -13.06 -7.60
CA GLY A 167 15.64 -13.29 -6.21
C GLY A 167 14.12 -13.26 -6.01
N PRO A 168 13.63 -13.74 -4.84
CA PRO A 168 12.22 -13.58 -4.51
C PRO A 168 11.83 -12.10 -4.59
N LYS A 169 10.80 -11.79 -5.38
CA LYS A 169 10.21 -10.45 -5.47
C LYS A 169 9.04 -10.37 -4.51
N VAL A 170 8.98 -9.29 -3.74
CA VAL A 170 7.80 -8.95 -2.94
C VAL A 170 7.00 -7.95 -3.76
N ASN A 171 5.84 -8.37 -4.26
CA ASN A 171 4.95 -7.49 -5.02
C ASN A 171 4.43 -6.36 -4.12
N TYR A 172 4.36 -5.15 -4.65
CA TYR A 172 3.84 -3.98 -3.98
C TYR A 172 2.73 -3.32 -4.78
N THR A 173 1.70 -2.88 -4.08
CA THR A 173 0.61 -2.07 -4.65
C THR A 173 0.75 -0.65 -4.11
N PRO A 174 1.17 0.31 -4.93
CA PRO A 174 1.25 1.70 -4.52
C PRO A 174 -0.09 2.25 -4.05
N GLY A 175 -0.03 3.15 -3.08
CA GLY A 175 -1.14 3.97 -2.65
C GLY A 175 -1.60 4.93 -3.76
N VAL A 176 -2.80 5.45 -3.58
CA VAL A 176 -3.45 6.30 -4.58
C VAL A 176 -3.51 7.74 -4.05
N ALA A 177 -3.24 8.70 -4.93
CA ALA A 177 -3.43 10.11 -4.65
C ALA A 177 -4.93 10.44 -4.44
N PRO A 178 -5.28 11.45 -3.65
CA PRO A 178 -4.38 12.42 -3.00
C PRO A 178 -3.86 11.95 -1.63
N ASP A 179 -4.26 10.76 -1.20
CA ASP A 179 -3.93 10.22 0.11
C ASP A 179 -2.44 9.90 0.27
N VAL A 180 -1.90 9.17 -0.69
CA VAL A 180 -0.50 8.75 -0.75
C VAL A 180 0.12 9.34 -2.00
N ILE A 181 1.26 10.00 -1.84
CA ILE A 181 2.04 10.58 -2.92
C ILE A 181 3.38 9.86 -2.97
N SER A 182 3.72 9.31 -4.12
CA SER A 182 5.05 8.74 -4.35
C SER A 182 6.05 9.81 -4.77
N VAL A 183 7.34 9.57 -4.53
CA VAL A 183 8.45 10.44 -4.92
C VAL A 183 9.49 9.58 -5.63
N GLU A 184 9.83 9.94 -6.87
CA GLU A 184 10.89 9.28 -7.63
C GLU A 184 12.26 9.60 -7.02
N LEU A 185 13.05 8.58 -6.69
CA LEU A 185 14.33 8.72 -6.02
C LEU A 185 15.50 9.00 -6.98
N GLY A 186 15.33 8.75 -8.28
CA GLY A 186 16.31 9.07 -9.33
C GLY A 186 17.15 7.90 -9.83
N ASP A 187 17.01 6.72 -9.21
CA ASP A 187 17.59 5.43 -9.61
C ASP A 187 16.55 4.47 -10.22
N GLY A 188 15.36 4.98 -10.55
CA GLY A 188 14.21 4.20 -10.99
C GLY A 188 13.36 3.64 -9.84
N ASN A 189 13.76 3.83 -8.58
CA ASN A 189 12.91 3.53 -7.44
C ASN A 189 12.02 4.73 -7.06
N LYS A 190 10.89 4.41 -6.47
CA LYS A 190 9.96 5.37 -5.86
C LYS A 190 9.86 5.11 -4.37
N GLN A 191 9.66 6.17 -3.60
CA GLN A 191 9.33 6.10 -2.18
C GLN A 191 7.97 6.72 -1.94
N GLU A 192 7.16 6.13 -1.07
CA GLU A 192 5.93 6.73 -0.58
C GLU A 192 5.72 6.42 0.89
N THR A 193 4.98 7.31 1.57
CA THR A 193 4.60 7.14 2.97
C THR A 193 3.10 6.88 3.05
N SER A 194 2.70 5.81 3.73
CA SER A 194 1.31 5.46 3.94
C SER A 194 0.61 6.51 4.80
N LYS A 195 -0.72 6.45 4.83
CA LYS A 195 -1.55 7.29 5.71
C LYS A 195 -1.14 7.09 7.17
N PRO A 196 -0.94 8.16 7.96
CA PRO A 196 -0.76 8.01 9.40
C PRO A 196 -2.09 7.63 10.06
N LEU A 197 -2.01 6.63 10.92
CA LEU A 197 -3.14 6.02 11.61
C LEU A 197 -3.05 6.31 13.10
N PRO A 198 -3.71 7.38 13.60
CA PRO A 198 -3.77 7.63 15.03
C PRO A 198 -4.69 6.62 15.73
N THR A 199 -4.19 6.10 16.85
CA THR A 199 -4.90 5.28 17.82
C THR A 199 -4.76 5.96 19.18
N VAL A 200 -5.88 6.24 19.83
CA VAL A 200 -5.93 6.79 21.19
C VAL A 200 -6.27 5.64 22.14
N THR A 201 -5.33 5.27 23.02
CA THR A 201 -5.50 4.13 23.93
C THR A 201 -5.72 4.53 25.39
N SER A 202 -5.32 5.75 25.79
CA SER A 202 -5.57 6.24 27.15
C SER A 202 -7.03 6.69 27.33
N LYS A 203 -7.59 6.44 28.52
CA LYS A 203 -8.97 6.80 28.85
C LYS A 203 -9.21 8.31 28.96
N ASP A 204 -8.16 9.08 29.23
CA ASP A 204 -8.25 10.52 29.49
C ASP A 204 -7.82 11.37 28.28
N GLY A 205 -7.30 10.74 27.22
CA GLY A 205 -6.97 11.37 25.93
C GLY A 205 -5.81 12.37 25.92
N GLN A 206 -5.23 12.73 27.07
CA GLN A 206 -4.15 13.72 27.16
C GLN A 206 -2.81 13.18 26.63
N VAL A 207 -2.43 11.96 27.02
CA VAL A 207 -1.28 11.20 26.50
C VAL A 207 -1.75 9.85 25.96
N GLY A 208 -0.86 8.96 25.53
CA GLY A 208 -1.21 7.60 25.13
C GLY A 208 -1.82 7.52 23.74
N LYS A 209 -1.32 8.34 22.82
CA LYS A 209 -1.59 8.22 21.39
C LYS A 209 -0.46 7.44 20.72
N LEU A 210 -0.83 6.59 19.78
CA LEU A 210 0.07 5.86 18.88
C LEU A 210 -0.30 6.24 17.45
N VAL A 211 0.66 6.73 16.68
CA VAL A 211 0.51 7.02 15.26
C VAL A 211 1.43 6.09 14.50
N GLN A 212 0.88 5.25 13.63
CA GLN A 212 1.63 4.31 12.81
C GLN A 212 1.47 4.60 11.33
N PHE A 213 2.55 4.40 10.59
CA PHE A 213 2.58 4.42 9.13
C PHE A 213 3.84 3.72 8.63
N GLU A 214 3.83 3.38 7.36
CA GLU A 214 4.93 2.72 6.68
C GLU A 214 5.52 3.67 5.64
N THR A 215 6.84 3.68 5.50
CA THR A 215 7.50 4.25 4.32
C THR A 215 8.05 3.11 3.48
N VAL A 216 7.62 3.05 2.22
CA VAL A 216 7.97 1.97 1.31
C VAL A 216 8.77 2.54 0.15
N THR A 217 9.94 1.97 -0.08
CA THR A 217 10.67 2.13 -1.34
C THR A 217 10.37 0.94 -2.24
N TYR A 218 9.96 1.18 -3.48
CA TYR A 218 9.64 0.14 -4.46
C TYR A 218 10.17 0.50 -5.84
N LYS A 219 10.39 -0.53 -6.66
CA LYS A 219 10.81 -0.42 -8.04
C LYS A 219 9.64 -0.71 -8.98
N PRO A 220 9.19 0.25 -9.80
CA PRO A 220 8.23 -0.02 -10.86
C PRO A 220 8.85 -0.88 -11.97
N GLU A 221 8.20 -1.98 -12.36
CA GLU A 221 8.63 -2.86 -13.44
C GLU A 221 7.47 -3.24 -14.36
N VAL A 222 7.79 -3.69 -15.59
CA VAL A 222 6.78 -4.20 -16.53
C VAL A 222 6.18 -5.48 -15.94
N GLY A 223 4.91 -5.44 -15.54
CA GLY A 223 4.20 -6.56 -14.90
C GLY A 223 3.96 -6.40 -13.39
N GLY A 224 4.42 -5.31 -12.76
CA GLY A 224 4.11 -5.00 -11.36
C GLY A 224 5.22 -4.22 -10.65
N ASN A 225 4.94 -3.73 -9.44
CA ASN A 225 5.93 -3.05 -8.62
C ASN A 225 6.56 -4.02 -7.63
N THR A 226 7.87 -3.90 -7.39
CA THR A 226 8.60 -4.74 -6.43
C THR A 226 9.05 -3.91 -5.23
N GLN A 227 8.60 -4.26 -4.03
CA GLN A 227 9.08 -3.67 -2.78
C GLN A 227 10.59 -3.89 -2.63
N GLN A 228 11.31 -2.83 -2.31
CA GLN A 228 12.74 -2.84 -2.03
C GLN A 228 13.03 -2.73 -0.53
N VAL A 229 12.44 -1.72 0.11
CA VAL A 229 12.65 -1.42 1.53
C VAL A 229 11.30 -1.06 2.16
N LEU A 230 11.03 -1.60 3.34
CA LEU A 230 9.89 -1.25 4.19
C LEU A 230 10.41 -0.69 5.51
N GLN A 231 9.98 0.52 5.85
CA GLN A 231 10.19 1.14 7.15
C GLN A 231 8.85 1.21 7.87
N ASP A 232 8.60 0.28 8.80
CA ASP A 232 7.44 0.31 9.70
C ASP A 232 7.74 1.27 10.86
N MET A 233 7.05 2.41 10.85
CA MET A 233 7.29 3.53 11.76
C MET A 233 6.15 3.72 12.75
N ALA A 234 6.51 4.09 13.98
CA ALA A 234 5.56 4.39 15.03
C ALA A 234 5.99 5.62 15.84
N SER A 235 5.05 6.48 16.18
CA SER A 235 5.24 7.57 17.14
C SER A 235 4.26 7.47 18.28
N VAL A 236 4.74 7.64 19.51
CA VAL A 236 3.91 7.54 20.72
C VAL A 236 4.04 8.76 21.61
N SER A 237 2.94 9.14 22.27
CA SER A 237 2.93 10.10 23.37
C SER A 237 2.70 9.37 24.70
N CYS A 238 3.51 9.66 25.71
CA CYS A 238 3.62 8.85 26.91
C CYS A 238 3.69 9.72 28.16
N SER A 239 3.11 9.23 29.26
CA SER A 239 3.37 9.70 30.62
C SER A 239 4.43 8.81 31.26
N CYS A 240 5.50 9.45 31.73
CA CYS A 240 6.68 8.82 32.26
C CYS A 240 7.00 9.35 33.67
N SER A 241 7.81 8.60 34.40
CA SER A 241 8.45 9.03 35.64
C SER A 241 9.96 8.93 35.50
N TYR A 242 10.70 9.87 36.06
CA TYR A 242 12.16 9.80 36.09
C TYR A 242 12.60 8.55 36.85
N GLY A 243 13.58 7.84 36.29
CA GLY A 243 14.13 6.59 36.83
C GLY A 243 15.61 6.72 37.15
N SER A 244 16.26 5.57 37.35
CA SER A 244 17.71 5.47 37.54
C SER A 244 18.45 5.50 36.20
N SER A 245 19.78 5.56 36.25
CA SER A 245 20.58 5.29 35.06
C SER A 245 20.64 3.79 34.81
N LEU A 246 20.34 3.39 33.57
CA LEU A 246 20.34 2.01 33.11
C LEU A 246 21.00 1.93 31.74
N THR A 247 21.28 0.71 31.29
CA THR A 247 21.68 0.46 29.90
C THR A 247 20.49 0.65 28.96
N ALA A 248 20.63 1.61 28.06
CA ALA A 248 19.61 2.03 27.11
C ALA A 248 20.24 2.42 25.76
N TYR A 249 19.47 2.29 24.68
CA TYR A 249 19.83 2.61 23.31
C TYR A 249 19.95 4.11 23.09
N LEU A 250 21.04 4.53 22.47
CA LEU A 250 21.16 5.79 21.74
C LEU A 250 20.23 5.79 20.51
N PRO A 251 19.93 6.97 19.93
CA PRO A 251 19.13 7.06 18.71
C PRO A 251 19.69 6.18 17.58
N GLY A 252 18.79 5.51 16.86
CA GLY A 252 19.13 4.77 15.65
C GLY A 252 19.83 5.65 14.61
N GLN A 253 20.69 5.04 13.82
CA GLN A 253 21.52 5.73 12.84
C GLN A 253 21.22 5.23 11.43
N VAL A 254 21.21 6.13 10.47
CA VAL A 254 21.17 5.76 9.05
C VAL A 254 22.52 5.17 8.66
N TYR A 255 22.53 4.20 7.76
CA TYR A 255 23.75 3.73 7.13
C TYR A 255 23.54 3.43 5.65
N SER A 256 24.62 3.58 4.88
CA SER A 256 24.63 3.22 3.46
C SER A 256 24.91 1.72 3.33
N SER A 257 24.03 1.04 2.62
CA SER A 257 24.17 -0.38 2.30
C SER A 257 24.76 -0.56 0.90
N ALA A 258 25.21 -1.78 0.59
CA ALA A 258 25.70 -2.12 -0.75
C ALA A 258 24.64 -1.99 -1.85
N SER A 259 23.34 -1.95 -1.51
CA SER A 259 22.24 -1.80 -2.47
C SER A 259 21.90 -0.34 -2.81
N ASN A 260 22.68 0.64 -2.31
CA ASN A 260 22.42 2.07 -2.49
C ASN A 260 21.01 2.49 -2.00
N GLN A 261 20.48 1.78 -1.01
CA GLN A 261 19.18 2.04 -0.38
C GLN A 261 19.36 2.47 1.07
N LEU A 262 18.36 3.22 1.57
CA LEU A 262 18.33 3.78 2.92
C LEU A 262 17.94 2.72 3.97
N TYR A 263 18.85 2.41 4.88
CA TYR A 263 18.60 1.53 6.02
C TYR A 263 18.93 2.19 7.35
N TRP A 264 18.29 1.68 8.40
CA TRP A 264 18.50 2.07 9.78
C TRP A 264 19.16 0.95 10.57
N LYS A 265 20.07 1.30 11.48
CA LYS A 265 20.61 0.41 12.50
C LYS A 265 20.28 0.95 13.88
N ALA A 266 20.14 0.07 14.86
CA ALA A 266 19.97 0.48 16.25
C ALA A 266 21.20 1.29 16.72
N GLY A 267 20.96 2.30 17.57
CA GLY A 267 22.05 3.03 18.20
C GLY A 267 22.82 2.15 19.19
N ALA A 268 24.00 2.59 19.60
CA ALA A 268 24.77 1.88 20.61
C ALA A 268 24.03 1.88 21.97
N MET A 269 24.25 0.85 22.78
CA MET A 269 23.76 0.84 24.16
C MET A 269 24.76 1.53 25.07
N GLN A 270 24.26 2.39 25.95
CA GLN A 270 25.06 3.14 26.91
C GLN A 270 24.36 3.17 28.28
N ASN A 271 25.13 3.25 29.36
CA ASN A 271 24.59 3.57 30.67
C ASN A 271 24.29 5.08 30.75
N LYS A 272 23.01 5.44 30.79
CA LYS A 272 22.53 6.84 30.77
C LYS A 272 21.27 6.99 31.62
N PRO A 273 20.83 8.22 31.96
CA PRO A 273 19.55 8.44 32.63
C PRO A 273 18.40 7.77 31.86
N THR A 274 17.45 7.18 32.58
CA THR A 274 16.25 6.58 32.00
C THR A 274 15.02 6.99 32.78
N GLY A 275 13.85 6.72 32.21
CA GLY A 275 12.57 6.80 32.88
C GLY A 275 11.83 5.48 32.88
N THR A 276 10.72 5.46 33.61
CA THR A 276 9.77 4.35 33.65
C THR A 276 8.38 4.86 33.26
N LEU A 277 7.51 3.94 32.84
CA LEU A 277 6.12 4.28 32.53
C LEU A 277 5.41 4.78 33.79
N ASP A 278 4.67 5.89 33.71
CA ASP A 278 3.80 6.32 34.81
C ASP A 278 2.59 5.39 34.93
N SER A 279 2.62 4.53 35.95
CA SER A 279 1.57 3.54 36.21
C SER A 279 0.24 4.13 36.65
N SER A 280 0.17 5.43 36.97
CA SER A 280 -1.11 6.09 37.28
C SER A 280 -1.97 6.36 36.03
N VAL A 281 -1.38 6.36 34.84
CA VAL A 281 -2.11 6.52 33.58
C VAL A 281 -2.35 5.15 32.95
N ASN A 282 -3.60 4.71 32.98
CA ASN A 282 -4.02 3.42 32.44
C ASN A 282 -4.17 3.45 30.91
N GLY A 283 -3.84 2.34 30.25
CA GLY A 283 -4.09 2.14 28.81
C GLY A 283 -3.09 2.85 27.88
N GLN A 284 -1.86 3.13 28.32
CA GLN A 284 -0.84 3.70 27.43
C GLN A 284 -0.34 2.67 26.39
N PRO A 285 0.09 3.10 25.18
CA PRO A 285 0.67 2.20 24.18
C PRO A 285 1.84 1.39 24.73
N THR A 286 1.98 0.13 24.30
CA THR A 286 3.07 -0.76 24.76
C THR A 286 4.46 -0.17 24.51
N LEU A 287 4.62 0.64 23.45
CA LEU A 287 5.88 1.32 23.14
C LEU A 287 6.26 2.38 24.19
N CYS A 288 5.33 2.85 25.04
CA CYS A 288 5.64 3.86 26.04
C CYS A 288 6.66 3.39 27.09
N THR A 289 6.71 2.09 27.41
CA THR A 289 7.77 1.55 28.27
C THR A 289 9.15 1.76 27.64
N SER A 290 9.27 1.53 26.33
CA SER A 290 10.53 1.78 25.60
C SER A 290 10.77 3.28 25.43
N CYS A 291 9.74 4.08 25.18
CA CYS A 291 9.88 5.54 25.08
C CYS A 291 10.47 6.13 26.37
N CYS A 292 9.84 5.88 27.52
CA CYS A 292 10.31 6.39 28.80
C CYS A 292 11.71 5.89 29.16
N LYS A 293 12.05 4.65 28.80
CA LYS A 293 13.37 4.07 29.11
C LYS A 293 14.48 4.62 28.20
N GLU A 294 14.25 4.63 26.90
CA GLU A 294 15.31 4.78 25.91
C GLU A 294 15.56 6.25 25.51
N HIS A 295 14.56 7.13 25.62
CA HIS A 295 14.54 8.44 24.96
C HIS A 295 15.23 9.57 25.75
N PHE A 296 16.29 9.28 26.49
CA PHE A 296 17.20 10.28 27.06
C PHE A 296 18.45 10.40 26.21
N ASP A 297 19.05 11.58 26.15
CA ASP A 297 20.33 11.73 25.46
C ASP A 297 21.47 10.98 26.20
N GLY A 298 22.51 10.61 25.46
CA GLY A 298 23.72 9.99 25.98
C GLY A 298 24.59 10.96 26.78
N SER A 299 25.65 10.45 27.40
CA SER A 299 26.57 11.27 28.20
C SER A 299 27.76 11.83 27.41
N GLY A 300 27.86 11.56 26.11
CA GLY A 300 28.92 12.08 25.22
C GLY A 300 28.50 13.34 24.46
N SER A 301 29.46 13.95 23.76
CA SER A 301 29.23 15.12 22.88
C SER A 301 29.10 14.74 21.38
N GLY A 302 29.19 13.45 21.06
CA GLY A 302 29.04 12.94 19.70
C GLY A 302 27.62 13.11 19.17
N PHE A 303 27.47 13.20 17.84
CA PHE A 303 26.17 13.36 17.18
C PHE A 303 25.16 12.27 17.59
N ASP A 304 25.64 11.03 17.61
CA ASP A 304 24.91 9.83 17.98
C ASP A 304 24.38 9.80 19.42
N ASN A 305 24.78 10.74 20.27
CA ASN A 305 24.28 10.82 21.65
C ASN A 305 22.91 11.51 21.75
N PHE A 306 22.47 12.25 20.72
CA PHE A 306 21.31 13.16 20.86
C PHE A 306 20.13 12.73 19.99
N TYR A 307 18.96 12.55 20.61
CA TYR A 307 17.71 12.30 19.89
C TYR A 307 17.24 13.52 19.11
N ALA A 308 17.57 14.72 19.58
CA ALA A 308 17.31 15.97 18.88
C ALA A 308 18.61 16.76 18.71
N PRO A 309 19.41 16.49 17.66
CA PRO A 309 20.71 17.13 17.46
C PRO A 309 20.65 18.66 17.43
N LEU A 310 19.59 19.26 16.87
CA LEU A 310 19.37 20.73 16.86
C LEU A 310 18.83 21.29 18.19
N ASN A 311 18.71 20.43 19.21
CA ASN A 311 18.18 20.77 20.52
C ASN A 311 18.83 19.92 21.63
N THR A 312 20.17 19.97 21.74
CA THR A 312 20.91 19.17 22.72
C THR A 312 20.67 19.58 24.18
N ALA A 313 20.02 20.71 24.44
CA ALA A 313 19.63 21.18 25.78
C ALA A 313 18.14 20.86 26.07
N ARG A 314 17.70 19.67 25.66
CA ARG A 314 16.29 19.27 25.78
C ARG A 314 15.86 19.24 27.24
N VAL A 315 14.75 19.91 27.53
CA VAL A 315 14.07 19.84 28.83
C VAL A 315 12.84 18.93 28.75
N ARG A 316 12.39 18.43 29.91
CA ARG A 316 11.15 17.66 30.04
C ARG A 316 10.06 18.52 30.63
N TYR A 317 8.80 18.18 30.33
CA TYR A 317 7.64 18.90 30.81
C TYR A 317 6.70 17.95 31.56
N ASN A 318 5.98 18.45 32.56
CA ASN A 318 4.86 17.72 33.16
C ASN A 318 3.58 17.85 32.29
N SER A 319 2.47 17.27 32.73
CA SER A 319 1.19 17.34 31.99
C SER A 319 0.59 18.76 31.89
N ALA A 320 1.04 19.70 32.71
CA ALA A 320 0.70 21.12 32.62
C ALA A 320 1.66 21.91 31.70
N LEU A 321 2.58 21.21 31.00
CA LEU A 321 3.61 21.78 30.14
C LEU A 321 4.63 22.68 30.86
N SER A 322 4.80 22.50 32.17
CA SER A 322 5.85 23.16 32.96
C SER A 322 7.11 22.31 33.01
N THR A 323 8.29 22.95 32.90
CA THR A 323 9.58 22.26 32.92
C THR A 323 9.81 21.51 34.24
N VAL A 324 10.32 20.27 34.14
CA VAL A 324 10.64 19.40 35.28
C VAL A 324 11.95 18.64 35.07
N THR A 325 12.71 18.44 36.15
CA THR A 325 13.98 17.68 36.17
C THR A 325 13.92 16.42 37.03
N SER A 326 12.79 16.18 37.70
CA SER A 326 12.50 14.98 38.49
C SER A 326 11.00 14.71 38.53
N GLY A 327 10.59 13.56 39.07
CA GLY A 327 9.16 13.22 39.19
C GLY A 327 8.53 12.77 37.87
N LYS A 328 7.32 13.25 37.57
CA LYS A 328 6.54 12.87 36.39
C LYS A 328 6.75 13.83 35.23
N TYR A 329 6.85 13.30 34.02
CA TYR A 329 6.98 14.07 32.79
C TYR A 329 6.23 13.40 31.64
N VAL A 330 5.93 14.17 30.60
CA VAL A 330 5.39 13.66 29.34
C VAL A 330 6.48 13.63 28.29
N ASP A 331 6.41 12.63 27.42
CA ASP A 331 7.39 12.45 26.36
C ASP A 331 6.75 11.92 25.08
N ALA A 332 7.38 12.20 23.94
CA ALA A 332 6.95 11.65 22.66
C ALA A 332 8.16 11.10 21.90
N CYS A 333 8.05 9.88 21.39
CA CYS A 333 9.16 9.15 20.80
C CYS A 333 8.82 8.67 19.39
N ARG A 334 9.82 8.63 18.50
CA ARG A 334 9.77 8.00 17.18
C ARG A 334 10.48 6.65 17.21
N PHE A 335 9.90 5.67 16.54
CA PHE A 335 10.44 4.32 16.41
C PHE A 335 10.39 3.83 14.97
N VAL A 336 11.29 2.90 14.65
CA VAL A 336 11.22 2.06 13.45
C VAL A 336 11.42 0.59 13.86
N ARG A 337 10.77 -0.34 13.17
CA ARG A 337 10.96 -1.78 13.43
C ARG A 337 12.28 -2.27 12.82
N LEU A 338 13.22 -2.69 13.66
CA LEU A 338 14.50 -3.31 13.31
C LEU A 338 14.61 -4.70 13.96
N ASP A 339 14.94 -5.72 13.17
CA ASP A 339 15.08 -7.11 13.64
C ASP A 339 13.88 -7.63 14.44
N GLY A 340 12.66 -7.22 14.03
CA GLY A 340 11.40 -7.60 14.68
C GLY A 340 10.99 -6.72 15.88
N PHE A 341 11.87 -5.83 16.37
CA PHE A 341 11.61 -4.97 17.52
C PHE A 341 11.57 -3.49 17.12
N TYR A 342 10.67 -2.70 17.72
CA TYR A 342 10.73 -1.25 17.57
C TYR A 342 11.95 -0.69 18.31
N ARG A 343 12.79 0.06 17.58
CA ARG A 343 13.99 0.75 18.09
C ARG A 343 13.81 2.26 17.96
N PRO A 344 14.27 3.03 18.96
CA PRO A 344 14.05 4.47 18.98
C PRO A 344 14.92 5.15 17.91
N LEU A 345 14.35 6.13 17.23
CA LEU A 345 15.01 6.95 16.21
C LEU A 345 15.18 8.39 16.71
N PRO A 346 16.05 9.18 16.06
CA PRO A 346 16.05 10.63 16.24
C PRO A 346 14.65 11.22 16.07
N ASP A 347 14.38 12.29 16.79
CA ASP A 347 13.13 13.03 16.74
C ASP A 347 12.80 13.46 15.32
N TRP A 348 11.52 13.45 15.00
CA TRP A 348 11.02 14.04 13.76
C TRP A 348 11.52 15.47 13.61
N ASN A 349 11.93 15.82 12.39
CA ASN A 349 12.35 17.18 12.07
C ASN A 349 11.53 17.69 10.88
N LEU A 350 10.43 18.36 11.20
CA LEU A 350 9.58 19.02 10.20
C LEU A 350 10.33 20.19 9.56
N VAL A 351 10.47 20.14 8.23
CA VAL A 351 11.12 21.19 7.45
C VAL A 351 10.10 22.08 6.75
N LYS A 352 8.96 21.52 6.33
CA LYS A 352 7.93 22.30 5.65
C LYS A 352 6.53 21.70 5.82
N VAL A 353 5.53 22.58 5.82
CA VAL A 353 4.11 22.22 5.78
C VAL A 353 3.52 22.74 4.48
N VAL A 354 2.60 21.98 3.91
CA VAL A 354 1.90 22.31 2.67
C VAL A 354 0.41 22.09 2.86
N VAL A 355 -0.40 23.01 2.34
CA VAL A 355 -1.86 22.92 2.31
C VAL A 355 -2.35 23.02 0.86
N THR A 356 -3.26 22.12 0.48
CA THR A 356 -3.89 22.05 -0.84
C THR A 356 -5.31 21.48 -0.72
N THR A 357 -6.07 21.43 -1.80
CA THR A 357 -7.29 20.60 -1.86
C THR A 357 -6.97 19.16 -2.25
N ALA A 358 -7.88 18.24 -1.93
CA ALA A 358 -7.83 16.87 -2.44
C ALA A 358 -7.78 16.83 -3.98
N ASP A 359 -8.59 17.64 -4.65
CA ASP A 359 -8.65 17.69 -6.12
C ASP A 359 -7.36 18.21 -6.75
N PHE A 360 -6.65 19.12 -6.08
CA PHE A 360 -5.34 19.60 -6.55
C PHE A 360 -4.36 18.44 -6.68
N LEU A 361 -4.21 17.61 -5.64
CA LEU A 361 -3.31 16.47 -5.65
C LEU A 361 -3.86 15.26 -6.43
N ALA A 362 -5.15 15.23 -6.79
CA ALA A 362 -5.69 14.21 -7.68
C ALA A 362 -5.23 14.40 -9.14
N LYS A 363 -4.85 15.62 -9.54
CA LYS A 363 -4.35 15.92 -10.89
C LYS A 363 -2.87 15.48 -11.07
N PRO A 364 -2.52 14.65 -12.08
CA PRO A 364 -1.15 14.18 -12.27
C PRO A 364 -0.09 15.27 -12.44
N ALA A 365 -0.39 16.35 -13.16
CA ALA A 365 0.56 17.47 -13.34
C ALA A 365 0.88 18.17 -12.00
N ASN A 366 -0.12 18.35 -11.14
CA ASN A 366 0.05 18.93 -9.82
C ASN A 366 0.81 18.00 -8.87
N GLN A 367 0.59 16.67 -8.97
CA GLN A 367 1.39 15.69 -8.23
C GLN A 367 2.87 15.81 -8.61
N ALA A 368 3.17 15.93 -9.91
CA ALA A 368 4.54 16.12 -10.38
C ALA A 368 5.15 17.44 -9.90
N SER A 369 4.38 18.55 -9.89
CA SER A 369 4.81 19.82 -9.28
C SER A 369 5.13 19.66 -7.80
N TYR A 370 4.27 18.96 -7.05
CA TYR A 370 4.47 18.72 -5.62
C TYR A 370 5.66 17.79 -5.33
N GLN A 371 5.86 16.75 -6.14
CA GLN A 371 7.05 15.90 -6.07
C GLN A 371 8.33 16.72 -6.30
N LYS A 372 8.36 17.61 -7.30
CA LYS A 372 9.50 18.53 -7.51
C LYS A 372 9.71 19.45 -6.31
N TYR A 373 8.64 19.93 -5.69
CA TYR A 373 8.74 20.72 -4.46
C TYR A 373 9.36 19.92 -3.30
N ILE A 374 8.97 18.66 -3.09
CA ILE A 374 9.61 17.79 -2.09
C ILE A 374 11.11 17.69 -2.34
N LYS A 375 11.53 17.45 -3.60
CA LYS A 375 12.96 17.39 -3.96
C LYS A 375 13.68 18.70 -3.66
N TYR A 376 13.07 19.84 -3.99
CA TYR A 376 13.59 21.17 -3.67
C TYR A 376 13.79 21.35 -2.16
N VAL A 377 12.77 21.07 -1.34
CA VAL A 377 12.84 21.17 0.12
C VAL A 377 13.94 20.29 0.69
N VAL A 378 13.97 19.01 0.30
CA VAL A 378 14.97 18.05 0.79
C VAL A 378 16.38 18.47 0.37
N LYS A 379 16.58 18.86 -0.89
CA LYS A 379 17.88 19.31 -1.40
C LYS A 379 18.37 20.55 -0.64
N THR A 380 17.53 21.59 -0.54
CA THR A 380 17.90 22.83 0.14
C THR A 380 18.26 22.59 1.60
N TYR A 381 17.53 21.69 2.28
CA TYR A 381 17.82 21.36 3.67
C TYR A 381 19.13 20.58 3.83
N ILE A 382 19.39 19.59 2.98
CA ILE A 382 20.64 18.81 3.02
C ILE A 382 21.86 19.67 2.64
N ASP A 383 21.73 20.53 1.63
CA ASP A 383 22.79 21.47 1.24
C ASP A 383 23.13 22.41 2.39
N TRP A 384 22.13 22.92 3.12
CA TRP A 384 22.34 23.70 4.34
C TRP A 384 23.03 22.91 5.45
N GLN A 385 22.63 21.64 5.70
CA GLN A 385 23.32 20.81 6.69
C GLN A 385 24.81 20.69 6.33
N LYS A 386 25.13 20.50 5.04
CA LYS A 386 26.51 20.36 4.55
C LYS A 386 27.33 21.64 4.68
N SER A 387 26.75 22.79 4.35
CA SER A 387 27.49 24.05 4.29
C SER A 387 27.55 24.80 5.62
N THR A 388 26.58 24.58 6.49
CA THR A 388 26.29 25.51 7.59
C THR A 388 26.20 24.85 8.95
N LEU A 389 25.71 23.61 9.05
CA LEU A 389 25.38 23.01 10.34
C LEU A 389 26.60 22.63 11.21
N ASN A 390 27.82 22.53 10.64
CA ASN A 390 29.12 22.39 11.33
C ASN A 390 29.03 21.74 12.73
N TRP A 391 28.59 20.48 12.77
CA TRP A 391 28.14 19.84 14.00
C TRP A 391 29.13 19.97 15.18
N THR A 392 28.61 20.50 16.28
CA THR A 392 29.16 20.40 17.63
C THR A 392 28.00 20.31 18.61
N GLN A 393 28.21 19.73 19.80
CA GLN A 393 27.18 19.78 20.85
C GLN A 393 26.76 21.23 21.13
N GLY A 394 25.45 21.49 21.20
CA GLY A 394 24.92 22.84 21.37
C GLY A 394 25.01 23.73 20.12
N ALA A 395 25.41 23.18 18.96
CA ALA A 395 25.38 23.91 17.70
C ALA A 395 23.97 24.43 17.44
N SER A 396 23.91 25.72 17.15
CA SER A 396 22.72 26.39 16.66
C SER A 396 23.08 27.06 15.35
N ALA A 397 22.30 26.80 14.31
CA ALA A 397 22.44 27.42 13.02
C ALA A 397 21.08 28.00 12.62
N THR A 398 21.10 29.18 12.01
CA THR A 398 19.90 29.74 11.40
C THR A 398 19.42 28.77 10.32
N LEU A 399 18.18 28.30 10.47
CA LEU A 399 17.56 27.38 9.51
C LEU A 399 17.49 28.02 8.13
N PRO A 400 17.59 27.23 7.04
CA PRO A 400 17.53 27.76 5.70
C PRO A 400 16.12 28.29 5.41
N THR A 401 16.05 29.41 4.69
CA THR A 401 14.77 29.88 4.16
C THR A 401 14.36 29.01 3.00
N ILE A 402 13.21 28.35 3.12
CA ILE A 402 12.62 27.51 2.08
C ILE A 402 11.29 28.14 1.68
N THR A 403 11.15 28.48 0.40
CA THR A 403 9.95 29.13 -0.14
C THR A 403 8.71 28.27 0.09
N ASP A 404 7.59 28.88 0.48
CA ASP A 404 6.30 28.19 0.61
C ASP A 404 5.84 27.55 -0.70
N PHE A 405 5.13 26.43 -0.62
CA PHE A 405 4.70 25.71 -1.82
C PHE A 405 3.84 26.56 -2.74
N SER A 406 2.91 27.36 -2.20
CA SER A 406 2.06 28.26 -2.98
C SER A 406 2.87 29.27 -3.80
N ALA A 407 3.87 29.90 -3.17
CA ALA A 407 4.75 30.86 -3.83
C ALA A 407 5.73 30.19 -4.81
N TRP A 408 6.26 29.02 -4.46
CA TRP A 408 7.16 28.25 -5.32
C TRP A 408 6.43 27.75 -6.58
N LEU A 409 5.20 27.26 -6.41
CA LEU A 409 4.38 26.69 -7.48
C LEU A 409 4.10 27.69 -8.62
N ALA A 410 3.93 28.97 -8.29
CA ALA A 410 3.62 30.02 -9.25
C ALA A 410 4.62 30.14 -10.42
N SER A 411 5.87 29.73 -10.22
CA SER A 411 6.92 29.75 -11.26
C SER A 411 7.45 28.37 -11.64
N ASN A 412 6.97 27.30 -11.01
CA ASN A 412 7.53 25.95 -11.15
C ASN A 412 6.48 24.86 -11.42
N ALA A 413 5.23 25.23 -11.72
CA ALA A 413 4.18 24.28 -12.04
C ALA A 413 4.51 23.49 -13.33
N GLU A 414 4.18 22.20 -13.34
CA GLU A 414 4.26 21.38 -14.54
C GLU A 414 3.28 21.85 -15.62
N THR A 415 3.61 21.52 -16.86
CA THR A 415 2.71 21.76 -18.00
C THR A 415 1.36 21.09 -17.77
N GLY A 416 0.28 21.86 -17.87
CA GLY A 416 -1.08 21.40 -17.61
C GLY A 416 -1.46 21.31 -16.12
N GLY A 417 -0.59 21.75 -15.22
CA GLY A 417 -0.87 21.90 -13.79
C GLY A 417 -1.38 23.29 -13.42
N ASP A 418 -1.91 23.41 -12.21
CA ASP A 418 -2.34 24.67 -11.61
C ASP A 418 -1.13 25.44 -11.07
N THR A 419 -1.12 26.76 -11.21
CA THR A 419 -0.03 27.64 -10.75
C THR A 419 -0.24 28.20 -9.33
N THR A 420 -1.36 27.86 -8.70
CA THR A 420 -1.68 28.28 -7.34
C THR A 420 -2.35 27.13 -6.60
N THR A 421 -2.13 27.09 -5.29
CA THR A 421 -2.89 26.22 -4.38
C THR A 421 -4.17 26.88 -3.90
N GLY A 422 -4.33 28.19 -4.12
CA GLY A 422 -5.54 28.93 -3.80
C GLY A 422 -6.72 28.50 -4.67
N ILE A 423 -7.92 28.61 -4.13
CA ILE A 423 -9.14 28.16 -4.80
C ILE A 423 -10.16 29.29 -4.92
N THR A 424 -10.95 29.24 -5.99
CA THR A 424 -12.19 30.00 -6.10
C THR A 424 -13.34 29.00 -6.10
N VAL A 425 -14.24 29.14 -5.13
CA VAL A 425 -15.36 28.21 -4.92
C VAL A 425 -16.68 28.95 -4.80
N GLY A 426 -17.79 28.27 -5.06
CA GLY A 426 -19.10 28.74 -4.61
C GLY A 426 -19.31 28.52 -3.12
N THR A 427 -20.52 28.78 -2.62
CA THR A 427 -20.92 28.31 -1.29
C THR A 427 -21.06 26.79 -1.27
N GLY A 428 -20.50 26.15 -0.26
CA GLY A 428 -20.42 24.69 -0.20
C GLY A 428 -19.28 24.23 0.71
N THR A 429 -18.83 23.00 0.50
CA THR A 429 -17.81 22.38 1.34
C THR A 429 -16.66 21.84 0.48
N ALA A 430 -15.46 21.84 1.04
CA ALA A 430 -14.28 21.26 0.42
C ALA A 430 -13.39 20.62 1.48
N GLN A 431 -12.85 19.44 1.16
CA GLN A 431 -11.82 18.83 2.00
C GLN A 431 -10.45 19.40 1.63
N LEU A 432 -9.79 19.97 2.62
CA LEU A 432 -8.40 20.41 2.52
C LEU A 432 -7.46 19.31 3.03
N ILE A 433 -6.26 19.29 2.47
CA ILE A 433 -5.20 18.35 2.81
C ILE A 433 -4.00 19.14 3.32
N ALA A 434 -3.47 18.69 4.46
CA ALA A 434 -2.20 19.14 4.97
C ALA A 434 -1.15 18.03 4.82
N ARG A 435 0.04 18.39 4.37
CA ARG A 435 1.19 17.49 4.27
C ARG A 435 2.42 18.10 4.91
N GLY A 436 3.19 17.29 5.63
CA GLY A 436 4.43 17.69 6.27
C GLY A 436 5.62 16.98 5.63
N ILE A 437 6.62 17.77 5.22
CA ILE A 437 7.89 17.26 4.70
C ILE A 437 8.88 17.25 5.86
N TYR A 438 9.27 16.04 6.27
CA TYR A 438 10.24 15.77 7.31
C TYR A 438 11.56 15.35 6.68
N VAL A 439 12.67 15.89 7.17
CA VAL A 439 14.02 15.52 6.71
C VAL A 439 14.91 15.40 7.94
N ASP A 440 15.51 14.23 8.16
CA ASP A 440 16.29 14.04 9.38
C ASP A 440 17.60 14.84 9.33
N VAL A 441 18.05 15.23 10.52
CA VAL A 441 19.39 15.77 10.72
C VAL A 441 20.36 14.61 10.68
N LEU A 442 21.42 14.72 9.90
CA LEU A 442 22.33 13.62 9.60
C LEU A 442 23.65 13.74 10.34
N ASP A 443 24.21 12.58 10.70
CA ASP A 443 25.57 12.50 11.21
C ASP A 443 26.55 13.10 10.18
N PRO A 444 27.50 13.97 10.60
CA PRO A 444 28.42 14.62 9.68
C PRO A 444 29.23 13.66 8.80
N ALA A 445 29.63 12.50 9.33
CA ALA A 445 30.40 11.53 8.57
C ALA A 445 29.53 10.86 7.49
N TYR A 446 28.26 10.59 7.79
CA TYR A 446 27.30 10.09 6.79
C TYR A 446 26.99 11.15 5.72
N LEU A 447 26.78 12.39 6.16
CA LEU A 447 26.41 13.53 5.32
C LEU A 447 27.46 13.86 4.24
N VAL A 448 28.75 13.65 4.53
CA VAL A 448 29.84 13.79 3.54
C VAL A 448 29.62 12.89 2.32
N GLY A 449 29.04 11.70 2.50
CA GLY A 449 28.79 10.72 1.44
C GLY A 449 27.60 11.04 0.53
N ILE A 450 26.87 12.11 0.80
CA ILE A 450 25.69 12.52 0.01
C ILE A 450 26.10 13.63 -0.96
N ASP A 451 26.18 13.33 -2.25
CA ASP A 451 26.30 14.34 -3.30
C ASP A 451 24.90 14.72 -3.79
N THR A 452 24.49 15.97 -3.58
CA THR A 452 23.15 16.46 -3.98
C THR A 452 23.11 16.98 -5.41
N SER A 453 24.22 16.87 -6.17
CA SER A 453 24.29 17.22 -7.59
C SER A 453 23.91 16.05 -8.51
N VAL A 454 23.96 14.82 -8.01
CA VAL A 454 23.54 13.62 -8.74
C VAL A 454 22.03 13.40 -8.62
N THR A 455 21.43 12.70 -9.57
CA THR A 455 19.97 12.52 -9.65
C THR A 455 19.40 11.60 -8.58
N ASP A 456 20.17 10.64 -8.09
CA ASP A 456 19.75 9.58 -7.17
C ASP A 456 20.01 9.90 -5.68
N TYR A 457 20.42 11.13 -5.34
CA TYR A 457 20.83 11.47 -3.96
C TYR A 457 19.75 11.19 -2.91
N LEU A 458 18.47 11.23 -3.29
CA LEU A 458 17.33 10.97 -2.41
C LEU A 458 17.32 9.52 -1.89
N THR A 459 17.95 8.58 -2.59
CA THR A 459 18.13 7.19 -2.12
C THR A 459 18.92 7.08 -0.81
N LYS A 460 19.69 8.13 -0.48
CA LYS A 460 20.57 8.22 0.70
C LYS A 460 20.06 9.15 1.78
N VAL A 461 18.98 9.90 1.53
CA VAL A 461 18.45 10.89 2.47
C VAL A 461 17.21 10.33 3.19
N PRO A 462 17.19 10.28 4.52
CA PRO A 462 15.97 9.99 5.27
C PRO A 462 15.01 11.18 5.22
N PHE A 463 13.97 11.06 4.40
CA PHE A 463 12.89 12.04 4.35
C PHE A 463 11.53 11.33 4.29
N GLN A 464 10.49 12.02 4.74
CA GLN A 464 9.12 11.51 4.72
C GLN A 464 8.15 12.64 4.35
N ASP A 465 7.20 12.32 3.48
CA ASP A 465 6.05 13.17 3.18
C ASP A 465 4.81 12.60 3.86
N ILE A 466 4.46 13.16 5.02
CA ILE A 466 3.41 12.65 5.89
C ILE A 466 2.14 13.44 5.64
N ASN A 467 1.02 12.75 5.40
CA ASN A 467 -0.30 13.38 5.37
C ASN A 467 -0.71 13.80 6.80
N LEU A 468 -0.56 15.08 7.11
CA LEU A 468 -0.85 15.65 8.43
C LEU A 468 -2.30 16.14 8.57
N THR A 469 -3.20 15.86 7.62
CA THR A 469 -4.58 16.39 7.64
C THR A 469 -5.28 16.13 8.97
N MET A 470 -5.07 14.94 9.55
CA MET A 470 -5.65 14.55 10.83
C MET A 470 -4.82 14.95 12.07
N LEU A 471 -3.57 15.42 11.88
CA LEU A 471 -2.60 15.63 12.96
C LEU A 471 -2.26 17.12 13.15
N ALA A 472 -2.35 17.91 12.10
CA ALA A 472 -2.11 19.35 12.12
C ALA A 472 -3.31 20.12 12.68
N GLU A 473 -3.04 21.33 13.17
CA GLU A 473 -4.05 22.28 13.64
C GLU A 473 -4.61 23.11 12.48
N TRP A 474 -5.94 23.23 12.43
CA TRP A 474 -6.64 24.00 11.40
C TRP A 474 -7.30 25.23 11.99
N THR A 475 -7.09 26.40 11.38
CA THR A 475 -7.67 27.67 11.82
C THR A 475 -7.99 28.57 10.63
N MET A 476 -8.85 29.58 10.85
CA MET A 476 -9.01 30.68 9.90
C MET A 476 -7.97 31.76 10.19
N GLY A 477 -7.30 32.25 9.15
CA GLY A 477 -6.37 33.37 9.24
C GLY A 477 -7.08 34.72 9.41
N PRO A 478 -6.36 35.78 9.82
CA PRO A 478 -6.92 37.11 9.95
C PRO A 478 -7.35 37.68 8.60
N LEU A 479 -8.42 38.49 8.59
CA LEU A 479 -8.81 39.25 7.41
C LEU A 479 -7.89 40.45 7.20
N THR A 480 -7.51 40.69 5.96
CA THR A 480 -6.66 41.83 5.57
C THR A 480 -7.43 42.91 4.80
N LEU A 481 -8.35 42.51 3.93
CA LEU A 481 -9.06 43.42 3.00
C LEU A 481 -10.59 43.35 3.11
N LEU A 482 -11.12 42.46 3.94
CA LEU A 482 -12.55 42.26 4.16
C LEU A 482 -12.94 42.74 5.57
N THR A 483 -14.18 43.20 5.73
CA THR A 483 -14.73 43.58 7.03
C THR A 483 -15.36 42.37 7.73
N GLY A 484 -15.45 42.44 9.06
CA GLY A 484 -16.03 41.37 9.89
C GLY A 484 -14.98 40.35 10.34
N SER A 485 -15.39 39.09 10.50
CA SER A 485 -14.53 37.99 10.90
C SER A 485 -14.34 36.99 9.76
N ALA A 486 -13.17 36.34 9.68
CA ALA A 486 -12.91 35.33 8.63
C ALA A 486 -13.93 34.18 8.66
N ILE A 487 -14.42 33.82 9.85
CA ILE A 487 -15.45 32.80 10.06
C ILE A 487 -16.82 33.15 9.47
N ASP A 488 -17.02 34.42 9.09
CA ASP A 488 -18.23 34.88 8.41
C ASP A 488 -18.24 34.43 6.94
N TYR A 489 -17.06 34.26 6.36
CA TYR A 489 -16.85 33.89 4.95
C TYR A 489 -16.61 32.40 4.79
N ALA A 490 -15.75 31.80 5.61
CA ALA A 490 -15.49 30.37 5.61
C ALA A 490 -15.14 29.87 7.01
N VAL A 491 -15.42 28.61 7.30
CA VAL A 491 -14.95 27.93 8.52
C VAL A 491 -14.19 26.67 8.15
N VAL A 492 -13.19 26.32 8.94
CA VAL A 492 -12.48 25.04 8.83
C VAL A 492 -12.59 24.32 10.17
N THR A 493 -12.88 23.02 10.13
CA THR A 493 -13.01 22.21 11.36
C THR A 493 -11.67 21.68 11.86
N ASN A 494 -11.53 21.64 13.18
CA ASN A 494 -10.33 21.22 13.91
C ASN A 494 -10.71 20.34 15.12
N GLU A 495 -11.49 19.29 14.90
CA GLU A 495 -11.95 18.39 15.95
C GLU A 495 -10.81 17.65 16.67
N ALA A 496 -10.96 17.20 17.92
CA ALA A 496 -9.89 16.44 18.59
C ALA A 496 -9.51 15.13 17.84
N VAL A 497 -8.22 14.78 17.83
CA VAL A 497 -7.72 13.52 17.22
C VAL A 497 -8.23 12.30 17.99
N LYS A 498 -8.83 11.34 17.29
CA LYS A 498 -9.39 10.08 17.83
C LYS A 498 -8.83 8.85 17.10
N THR A 499 -9.20 7.65 17.57
CA THR A 499 -8.80 6.36 16.98
C THR A 499 -9.48 6.11 15.63
N VAL A 500 -8.70 5.80 14.60
CA VAL A 500 -9.22 5.38 13.28
C VAL A 500 -9.53 3.89 13.29
N VAL A 501 -10.79 3.53 13.03
CA VAL A 501 -11.27 2.13 13.11
C VAL A 501 -11.58 1.47 11.76
N ASP A 502 -11.59 2.21 10.65
CA ASP A 502 -11.78 1.66 9.30
C ASP A 502 -10.79 2.30 8.31
N LEU A 503 -9.92 1.46 7.74
CA LEU A 503 -8.80 1.84 6.87
C LEU A 503 -9.18 1.87 5.38
N ASN A 504 -10.30 1.25 5.01
CA ASN A 504 -10.61 0.91 3.62
C ASN A 504 -11.62 1.86 2.96
N ASN A 505 -12.22 2.79 3.71
CA ASN A 505 -13.23 3.72 3.21
C ASN A 505 -12.82 5.18 3.49
N TYR A 506 -12.53 5.93 2.42
CA TYR A 506 -12.34 7.39 2.34
C TYR A 506 -11.79 8.07 3.61
N TYR A 507 -10.45 8.20 3.68
CA TYR A 507 -9.69 8.76 4.82
C TYR A 507 -10.24 10.10 5.34
N PHE A 508 -10.76 10.93 4.42
CA PHE A 508 -11.34 12.24 4.71
C PHE A 508 -12.80 12.25 5.16
N GLY A 509 -13.54 11.16 5.00
CA GLY A 509 -14.93 11.06 5.46
C GLY A 509 -15.00 10.77 6.96
N SER A 510 -13.93 10.20 7.53
CA SER A 510 -13.89 9.68 8.90
C SER A 510 -13.71 10.76 9.95
N TYR A 511 -13.20 11.92 9.55
CA TYR A 511 -12.84 13.03 10.43
C TYR A 511 -13.20 14.35 9.76
N SER A 512 -13.64 15.32 10.56
CA SER A 512 -13.90 16.67 10.06
C SER A 512 -12.65 17.56 10.03
N ARG A 513 -11.48 17.15 10.53
CA ARG A 513 -10.26 17.99 10.42
C ARG A 513 -9.97 18.41 8.97
N GLY A 514 -9.72 19.69 8.75
CA GLY A 514 -9.45 20.22 7.41
C GLY A 514 -10.67 20.30 6.49
N TYR A 515 -11.88 20.01 6.99
CA TYR A 515 -13.12 20.19 6.24
C TYR A 515 -13.52 21.67 6.28
N MET A 516 -13.51 22.32 5.12
CA MET A 516 -13.84 23.73 4.97
C MET A 516 -15.30 23.88 4.51
N THR A 517 -16.02 24.82 5.12
CA THR A 517 -17.35 25.27 4.66
C THR A 517 -17.27 26.72 4.23
N ALA A 518 -17.43 26.98 2.93
CA ALA A 518 -17.57 28.29 2.33
C ALA A 518 -19.00 28.81 2.51
N LYS A 519 -19.14 29.95 3.19
CA LYS A 519 -20.41 30.52 3.64
C LYS A 519 -20.86 31.71 2.83
N LYS A 520 -19.99 32.71 2.61
CA LYS A 520 -20.32 34.02 2.03
C LYS A 520 -19.39 34.36 0.89
N SER A 521 -19.92 35.08 -0.12
CA SER A 521 -19.10 35.80 -1.10
C SER A 521 -17.94 36.57 -0.46
N THR A 522 -16.76 36.46 -1.04
CA THR A 522 -15.60 37.29 -0.66
C THR A 522 -15.46 38.53 -1.52
N LYS A 523 -16.52 38.94 -2.25
CA LYS A 523 -16.55 40.23 -2.94
C LYS A 523 -16.55 41.37 -1.92
N ASP A 524 -15.61 42.30 -2.08
CA ASP A 524 -15.58 43.55 -1.33
C ASP A 524 -16.67 44.54 -1.79
N SER A 525 -16.70 45.74 -1.20
CA SER A 525 -17.65 46.80 -1.58
C SER A 525 -17.52 47.24 -3.04
N SER A 526 -16.38 46.99 -3.68
CA SER A 526 -16.11 47.27 -5.09
C SER A 526 -16.37 46.06 -6.00
N GLN A 527 -17.02 45.01 -5.48
CA GLN A 527 -17.32 43.75 -6.18
C GLN A 527 -16.08 42.94 -6.61
N ILE A 528 -14.91 43.20 -6.00
CA ILE A 528 -13.68 42.47 -6.28
C ILE A 528 -13.55 41.31 -5.30
N LEU A 529 -13.30 40.10 -5.81
CA LEU A 529 -13.03 38.94 -4.96
C LEU A 529 -11.74 39.13 -4.16
N ARG A 530 -11.84 39.02 -2.84
CA ARG A 530 -10.73 39.02 -1.90
C ARG A 530 -10.53 37.64 -1.30
N ASP A 531 -9.35 37.42 -0.77
CA ASP A 531 -8.98 36.16 -0.15
C ASP A 531 -9.40 36.12 1.32
N VAL A 532 -9.93 34.98 1.74
CA VAL A 532 -9.88 34.56 3.14
C VAL A 532 -8.87 33.43 3.26
N VAL A 533 -8.19 33.37 4.40
CA VAL A 533 -7.08 32.43 4.59
C VAL A 533 -7.53 31.27 5.45
N VAL A 534 -7.31 30.05 4.97
CA VAL A 534 -7.29 28.86 5.83
C VAL A 534 -5.84 28.56 6.17
N ARG A 535 -5.53 28.52 7.47
CA ARG A 535 -4.19 28.26 7.98
C ARG A 535 -4.11 26.87 8.58
N VAL A 536 -3.10 26.12 8.15
CA VAL A 536 -2.67 24.90 8.84
C VAL A 536 -1.39 25.17 9.62
N THR A 537 -1.29 24.60 10.82
CA THR A 537 -0.08 24.65 11.66
C THR A 537 0.30 23.24 12.07
N ALA A 538 1.56 22.87 11.83
CA ALA A 538 2.14 21.64 12.35
C ALA A 538 3.39 21.94 13.19
N TYR A 539 3.67 21.03 14.12
CA TYR A 539 4.72 21.21 15.12
C TYR A 539 5.93 20.33 14.79
N GLN A 540 7.12 20.80 15.18
CA GLN A 540 8.37 20.31 14.61
C GLN A 540 8.69 18.83 14.93
N GLY A 541 8.56 18.44 16.20
CA GLY A 541 9.02 17.15 16.72
C GLY A 541 7.96 16.08 16.89
N ASN A 542 8.30 15.04 17.67
CA ASN A 542 7.45 13.87 17.90
C ASN A 542 6.08 14.21 18.51
N SER A 543 6.00 15.26 19.35
CA SER A 543 4.72 15.69 19.93
C SER A 543 3.76 16.24 18.84
N GLY A 544 4.31 16.81 17.76
CA GLY A 544 3.55 17.23 16.57
C GLY A 544 2.91 16.07 15.81
N ILE A 545 3.66 14.96 15.60
CA ILE A 545 3.11 13.76 14.95
C ILE A 545 2.03 13.11 15.81
N THR A 546 2.21 13.05 17.12
CA THR A 546 1.22 12.43 18.02
C THR A 546 0.03 13.34 18.32
N ALA A 547 0.12 14.65 18.02
CA ALA A 547 -0.91 15.65 18.26
C ALA A 547 -1.47 15.62 19.69
N SER A 548 -0.59 15.43 20.69
CA SER A 548 -0.94 15.28 22.11
C SER A 548 0.07 16.03 22.97
N LEU A 549 -0.41 16.95 23.83
CA LEU A 549 0.41 17.77 24.74
C LEU A 549 1.68 18.28 24.05
N ILE A 550 1.48 19.09 23.00
CA ILE A 550 2.59 19.62 22.19
C ILE A 550 3.57 20.36 23.09
N SER A 551 4.84 19.97 23.07
CA SER A 551 5.83 20.56 23.96
C SER A 551 6.00 22.06 23.65
N PRO A 552 6.23 22.94 24.64
CA PRO A 552 6.49 24.36 24.39
C PRO A 552 7.60 24.61 23.37
N ARG A 553 8.63 23.74 23.35
CA ARG A 553 9.69 23.81 22.32
C ARG A 553 9.16 23.51 20.92
N ASP A 554 8.37 22.46 20.73
CA ASP A 554 7.78 22.12 19.43
C ASP A 554 6.78 23.19 18.96
N GLN A 555 6.05 23.83 19.90
CA GLN A 555 5.18 24.98 19.61
C GLN A 555 5.98 26.20 19.12
N SER A 556 7.12 26.50 19.76
CA SER A 556 7.98 27.63 19.36
C SER A 556 8.63 27.47 17.98
N LEU A 557 8.67 26.24 17.47
CA LEU A 557 9.20 25.89 16.15
C LEU A 557 8.10 25.46 15.17
N ALA A 558 6.83 25.80 15.47
CA ALA A 558 5.71 25.48 14.61
C ALA A 558 5.91 26.08 13.22
N LEU A 559 5.52 25.31 12.20
CA LEU A 559 5.46 25.76 10.82
C LEU A 559 4.00 25.84 10.40
N SER A 560 3.69 26.89 9.65
CA SER A 560 2.35 27.08 9.09
C SER A 560 2.38 27.18 7.58
N ALA A 561 1.26 26.85 6.95
CA ALA A 561 1.00 27.10 5.55
C ALA A 561 -0.40 27.69 5.39
N ASP A 562 -0.51 28.67 4.50
CA ASP A 562 -1.73 29.40 4.23
C ASP A 562 -2.29 29.01 2.87
N MET A 563 -3.61 28.81 2.84
CA MET A 563 -4.37 28.61 1.62
C MET A 563 -5.32 29.79 1.42
N GLU A 564 -5.19 30.45 0.28
CA GLU A 564 -6.08 31.54 -0.13
C GLU A 564 -7.37 30.97 -0.73
N VAL A 565 -8.51 31.47 -0.24
CA VAL A 565 -9.83 31.03 -0.65
C VAL A 565 -10.65 32.24 -1.07
N LYS A 566 -11.11 32.24 -2.32
CA LYS A 566 -12.10 33.17 -2.85
C LYS A 566 -13.44 32.47 -2.95
N ILE A 567 -14.51 33.17 -2.57
CA ILE A 567 -15.86 32.64 -2.64
C ILE A 567 -16.64 33.50 -3.61
N ASP A 568 -16.95 32.95 -4.79
CA ASP A 568 -17.75 33.62 -5.80
C ASP A 568 -19.14 33.02 -5.86
N VAL A 569 -20.14 33.84 -5.58
CA VAL A 569 -21.54 33.49 -5.74
C VAL A 569 -22.15 34.44 -6.77
N GLU A 570 -22.82 33.86 -7.77
CA GLU A 570 -23.64 34.58 -8.72
C GLU A 570 -24.76 35.34 -7.98
N GLN A 571 -25.16 36.51 -8.50
CA GLN A 571 -26.35 37.18 -8.00
C GLN A 571 -27.59 36.34 -8.33
N GLN A 572 -28.13 35.62 -7.35
CA GLN A 572 -29.43 34.97 -7.50
C GLN A 572 -30.55 36.02 -7.49
N ALA A 573 -31.51 35.88 -8.42
CA ALA A 573 -32.66 36.78 -8.62
C ALA A 573 -33.64 36.83 -7.42
N SER A 574 -33.49 35.92 -6.46
CA SER A 574 -34.06 36.00 -5.12
C SER A 574 -33.03 35.40 -4.19
N PRO A 575 -32.60 36.09 -3.14
CA PRO A 575 -31.49 35.61 -2.35
C PRO A 575 -31.94 34.38 -1.56
N THR A 576 -31.29 33.24 -1.78
CA THR A 576 -31.49 32.03 -0.99
C THR A 576 -30.37 31.91 0.03
N MET A 577 -30.68 31.33 1.19
CA MET A 577 -29.70 30.94 2.19
C MET A 577 -29.58 29.42 2.17
N LYS A 578 -28.40 28.93 2.52
CA LYS A 578 -28.18 27.51 2.78
C LYS A 578 -28.18 27.27 4.29
N VAL A 579 -28.44 26.06 4.72
CA VAL A 579 -28.23 25.62 6.10
C VAL A 579 -27.64 24.22 6.07
N SER A 580 -26.59 23.99 6.87
CA SER A 580 -25.98 22.68 6.98
C SER A 580 -25.84 22.26 8.43
N GLY A 581 -26.13 20.99 8.70
CA GLY A 581 -25.95 20.39 10.01
C GLY A 581 -25.56 18.92 9.93
N ARG A 582 -25.34 18.33 11.10
CA ARG A 582 -24.92 16.93 11.24
C ARG A 582 -26.07 16.06 11.76
N ILE A 583 -25.98 14.78 11.46
CA ILE A 583 -26.87 13.74 11.96
C ILE A 583 -25.96 12.67 12.55
N GLN A 584 -25.79 12.71 13.87
CA GLN A 584 -25.02 11.70 14.61
C GLN A 584 -25.86 10.44 14.76
N CYS A 585 -25.23 9.28 14.98
CA CYS A 585 -25.96 8.04 15.21
C CYS A 585 -25.35 7.23 16.36
N LEU A 586 -26.22 6.72 17.23
CA LEU A 586 -25.88 5.85 18.35
C LEU A 586 -26.66 4.53 18.31
N GLU A 587 -25.96 3.42 18.52
CA GLU A 587 -26.52 2.08 18.66
C GLU A 587 -26.21 1.49 20.04
N ARG A 588 -26.91 0.42 20.40
CA ARG A 588 -26.66 -0.29 21.67
C ARG A 588 -25.26 -0.92 21.62
N GLY A 589 -24.41 -0.60 22.60
CA GLY A 589 -23.07 -1.19 22.69
C GLY A 589 -23.10 -2.71 22.91
N LYS A 590 -21.95 -3.36 22.70
CA LYS A 590 -21.83 -4.83 22.80
C LYS A 590 -21.35 -5.25 24.18
N GLY A 591 -22.19 -5.95 24.96
CA GLY A 591 -21.81 -6.49 26.27
C GLY A 591 -23.00 -6.85 27.18
N ASN A 592 -22.72 -7.53 28.29
CA ASN A 592 -23.71 -7.79 29.34
C ASN A 592 -23.83 -6.57 30.28
N ASN A 593 -25.02 -6.34 30.85
CA ASN A 593 -25.35 -5.26 31.78
C ASN A 593 -25.24 -3.83 31.21
N ASN A 594 -26.22 -3.47 30.37
CA ASN A 594 -26.46 -2.10 29.92
C ASN A 594 -25.22 -1.35 29.39
N PRO A 595 -24.59 -1.88 28.32
CA PRO A 595 -23.37 -1.32 27.76
C PRO A 595 -23.56 0.13 27.31
N PRO A 596 -22.51 0.97 27.40
CA PRO A 596 -22.58 2.35 26.93
C PRO A 596 -22.96 2.41 25.43
N PRO A 597 -23.65 3.48 24.98
CA PRO A 597 -23.98 3.63 23.57
C PRO A 597 -22.72 3.71 22.71
N GLU A 598 -22.74 3.08 21.53
CA GLU A 598 -21.65 3.10 20.55
C GLU A 598 -22.11 3.85 19.28
N ALA A 599 -21.17 4.32 18.46
CA ALA A 599 -21.52 4.96 17.18
C ALA A 599 -22.03 3.93 16.17
N CYS A 600 -23.01 4.30 15.34
CA CYS A 600 -23.57 3.37 14.36
C CYS A 600 -22.62 3.06 13.18
N GLY A 601 -22.81 1.89 12.58
CA GLY A 601 -22.25 1.58 11.25
C GLY A 601 -22.90 2.39 10.11
N LYS A 602 -22.22 2.49 8.96
CA LYS A 602 -22.67 3.31 7.80
C LYS A 602 -24.05 2.93 7.28
N ASN A 603 -24.36 1.64 7.32
CA ASN A 603 -25.62 1.10 6.80
C ASN A 603 -26.83 1.55 7.63
N ALA A 604 -26.62 1.98 8.88
CA ALA A 604 -27.67 2.53 9.72
C ALA A 604 -28.26 3.85 9.16
N PHE A 605 -27.62 4.47 8.16
CA PHE A 605 -28.11 5.70 7.52
C PHE A 605 -28.80 5.44 6.18
N ASN A 606 -28.84 4.20 5.68
CA ASN A 606 -29.34 3.89 4.34
C ASN A 606 -30.81 4.30 4.15
N ASN A 607 -31.61 4.18 5.20
CA ASN A 607 -33.03 4.54 5.17
C ASN A 607 -33.33 5.92 5.77
N LEU A 608 -32.28 6.70 6.05
CA LEU A 608 -32.41 8.10 6.42
C LEU A 608 -32.78 8.91 5.16
N SER A 609 -33.77 9.77 5.32
CA SER A 609 -34.21 10.72 4.31
C SER A 609 -34.47 12.08 4.94
N ILE A 610 -34.43 13.11 4.10
CA ILE A 610 -34.71 14.49 4.47
C ILE A 610 -35.75 15.04 3.51
N SER A 611 -36.62 15.90 4.02
CA SER A 611 -37.62 16.61 3.24
C SER A 611 -37.85 17.99 3.84
N THR A 612 -38.43 18.89 3.04
CA THR A 612 -38.88 20.20 3.49
C THR A 612 -40.24 20.50 2.85
N PRO A 613 -41.22 21.04 3.60
CA PRO A 613 -42.49 21.48 3.06
C PRO A 613 -42.42 22.89 2.44
N ASN A 614 -41.29 23.59 2.58
CA ASN A 614 -41.15 24.96 2.13
C ASN A 614 -41.05 25.03 0.59
N SER A 615 -41.96 25.78 -0.03
CA SER A 615 -41.93 26.05 -1.48
C SER A 615 -40.65 26.80 -1.86
N GLY A 616 -39.96 26.34 -2.90
CA GLY A 616 -38.67 26.90 -3.34
C GLY A 616 -37.47 26.51 -2.49
N ALA A 617 -37.63 25.59 -1.53
CA ALA A 617 -36.52 25.02 -0.76
C ALA A 617 -36.13 23.62 -1.27
N THR A 618 -34.85 23.28 -1.17
CA THR A 618 -34.34 21.94 -1.46
C THR A 618 -33.48 21.43 -0.31
N CYS A 619 -33.52 20.13 -0.03
CA CYS A 619 -32.73 19.49 1.02
C CYS A 619 -32.14 18.19 0.51
N ARG A 620 -30.91 17.88 0.94
CA ARG A 620 -30.29 16.57 0.74
C ARG A 620 -29.55 16.12 1.99
N VAL A 621 -29.42 14.80 2.13
CA VAL A 621 -28.59 14.15 3.16
C VAL A 621 -27.41 13.49 2.47
N ASP A 622 -26.22 13.81 2.96
CA ASP A 622 -24.97 13.21 2.56
C ASP A 622 -24.67 12.07 3.55
N LYS A 623 -24.95 10.82 3.12
CA LYS A 623 -24.83 9.61 3.96
C LYS A 623 -23.36 9.20 4.14
N PRO A 624 -22.99 8.71 5.34
CA PRO A 624 -21.63 8.28 5.61
C PRO A 624 -21.22 7.09 4.74
N GLN A 625 -19.96 7.07 4.33
CA GLN A 625 -19.40 6.01 3.48
C GLN A 625 -18.61 4.97 4.31
N ALA A 626 -18.33 5.26 5.59
CA ALA A 626 -17.68 4.36 6.55
C ALA A 626 -18.42 4.30 7.90
N ASN A 627 -18.13 3.27 8.69
CA ASN A 627 -18.69 3.12 10.03
C ASN A 627 -18.22 4.24 10.96
N ASN A 628 -19.01 4.57 11.98
CA ASN A 628 -18.69 5.56 13.02
C ASN A 628 -18.55 7.01 12.51
N GLN A 629 -19.11 7.31 11.34
CA GLN A 629 -19.24 8.65 10.77
C GLN A 629 -20.67 9.19 10.95
N PRO A 630 -20.87 10.48 11.27
CA PRO A 630 -22.18 11.10 11.18
C PRO A 630 -22.57 11.34 9.71
N ALA A 631 -23.88 11.35 9.41
CA ALA A 631 -24.35 11.94 8.16
C ALA A 631 -24.33 13.47 8.25
N ALA A 632 -24.31 14.15 7.11
CA ALA A 632 -24.53 15.59 7.02
C ALA A 632 -25.81 15.87 6.23
N TYR A 633 -26.39 17.05 6.42
CA TYR A 633 -27.43 17.56 5.54
C TYR A 633 -27.09 18.95 5.04
N LEU A 634 -27.58 19.28 3.85
CA LEU A 634 -27.56 20.61 3.29
C LEU A 634 -28.95 20.92 2.74
N CYS A 635 -29.50 22.05 3.19
CA CYS A 635 -30.73 22.60 2.66
C CYS A 635 -30.50 24.01 2.12
N GLU A 636 -31.27 24.40 1.12
CA GLU A 636 -31.30 25.74 0.52
C GLU A 636 -32.74 26.23 0.56
N ALA A 637 -32.98 27.47 1.00
CA ALA A 637 -34.32 28.06 1.04
C ALA A 637 -34.25 29.60 0.90
N PRO A 638 -35.36 30.26 0.53
CA PRO A 638 -35.39 31.71 0.39
C PRO A 638 -35.01 32.46 1.68
N GLU A 639 -34.33 33.60 1.55
CA GLU A 639 -34.09 34.54 2.65
C GLU A 639 -35.39 35.04 3.29
N ASN A 640 -35.31 35.41 4.58
CA ASN A 640 -36.43 35.81 5.42
C ASN A 640 -37.57 34.77 5.54
N SER A 641 -37.32 33.52 5.13
CA SER A 641 -38.26 32.41 5.33
C SER A 641 -37.97 31.65 6.62
N THR A 642 -38.93 30.88 7.10
CA THR A 642 -38.68 29.85 8.11
C THR A 642 -38.54 28.51 7.40
N LEU A 643 -37.32 28.00 7.28
CA LEU A 643 -37.07 26.68 6.69
C LEU A 643 -37.37 25.59 7.72
N VAL A 644 -38.32 24.72 7.40
CA VAL A 644 -38.65 23.51 8.16
C VAL A 644 -37.93 22.33 7.50
N ILE A 645 -37.14 21.62 8.30
CA ILE A 645 -36.41 20.43 7.89
C ILE A 645 -37.00 19.23 8.61
N ASN A 646 -37.44 18.25 7.85
CA ASN A 646 -38.00 16.99 8.36
C ASN A 646 -37.07 15.85 7.99
N LEU A 647 -36.52 15.20 9.01
CA LEU A 647 -35.80 13.95 8.89
C LEU A 647 -36.77 12.80 9.11
N SER A 648 -36.66 11.76 8.29
CA SER A 648 -37.41 10.52 8.50
C SER A 648 -36.53 9.31 8.28
N TYR A 649 -36.85 8.24 8.99
CA TYR A 649 -36.13 6.98 8.93
C TYR A 649 -37.11 5.84 8.72
N THR A 650 -36.87 5.01 7.69
CA THR A 650 -37.68 3.80 7.46
C THR A 650 -37.03 2.61 8.15
N ASN A 651 -37.74 1.96 9.07
CA ASN A 651 -37.21 0.82 9.82
C ASN A 651 -36.76 -0.33 8.91
N GLN A 652 -35.67 -1.01 9.29
CA GLN A 652 -35.12 -2.15 8.57
C GLN A 652 -34.91 -3.32 9.53
N GLY A 653 -35.59 -4.45 9.28
CA GLY A 653 -35.48 -5.63 10.14
C GLY A 653 -36.02 -5.40 11.55
N SER A 654 -35.31 -5.89 12.57
CA SER A 654 -35.72 -5.85 13.98
C SER A 654 -35.21 -4.63 14.76
N THR A 655 -34.31 -3.83 14.21
CA THR A 655 -33.78 -2.61 14.85
C THR A 655 -34.62 -1.39 14.46
N THR A 656 -35.07 -0.65 15.46
CA THR A 656 -35.88 0.57 15.28
C THR A 656 -35.04 1.76 15.69
N TYR A 657 -34.84 2.71 14.78
CA TYR A 657 -34.14 3.96 15.08
C TYR A 657 -35.12 5.10 15.26
N MET A 658 -34.81 5.98 16.21
CA MET A 658 -35.54 7.21 16.50
C MET A 658 -34.68 8.42 16.15
N LEU A 659 -35.26 9.43 15.51
CA LEU A 659 -34.61 10.70 15.22
C LEU A 659 -34.93 11.73 16.30
N GLN A 660 -33.91 12.44 16.78
CA GLN A 660 -34.04 13.41 17.87
C GLN A 660 -33.19 14.67 17.64
N PRO A 661 -33.82 15.83 17.38
CA PRO A 661 -35.22 15.98 16.96
C PRO A 661 -35.43 15.48 15.52
N PRO A 662 -36.63 14.96 15.17
CA PRO A 662 -36.95 14.52 13.80
C PRO A 662 -37.32 15.68 12.88
N SER A 663 -37.65 16.84 13.45
CA SER A 663 -37.97 18.04 12.71
C SER A 663 -37.42 19.25 13.44
N PHE A 664 -36.96 20.24 12.69
CA PHE A 664 -36.50 21.51 13.24
C PHE A 664 -36.74 22.63 12.25
N SER A 665 -36.95 23.82 12.81
CA SER A 665 -37.16 25.05 12.05
C SER A 665 -35.94 25.94 12.19
N VAL A 666 -35.44 26.42 11.07
CA VAL A 666 -34.33 27.37 11.00
C VAL A 666 -34.88 28.66 10.40
N GLN A 667 -34.74 29.76 11.14
CA GLN A 667 -35.04 31.06 10.57
C GLN A 667 -33.95 31.40 9.56
N MET A 668 -34.34 31.51 8.29
CA MET A 668 -33.47 31.95 7.19
C MET A 668 -33.33 33.47 7.25
N THR A 669 -33.07 34.00 8.44
CA THR A 669 -32.90 35.43 8.68
C THR A 669 -31.62 35.84 7.96
N PRO A 670 -31.71 36.78 7.00
CA PRO A 670 -30.55 37.33 6.33
C PRO A 670 -29.60 37.85 7.41
N GLN A 671 -28.50 37.16 7.55
CA GLN A 671 -27.35 37.73 8.25
C GLN A 671 -26.72 38.73 7.25
N PRO A 672 -26.02 39.77 7.71
CA PRO A 672 -25.28 40.71 6.83
C PRO A 672 -24.20 40.05 5.94
N SER A 673 -24.22 38.71 5.82
CA SER A 673 -23.18 37.83 5.35
C SER A 673 -23.66 36.63 4.50
N ASN A 674 -24.87 36.60 3.90
CA ASN A 674 -25.34 35.53 2.99
C ASN A 674 -24.78 34.12 3.28
N GLN A 675 -24.93 33.67 4.53
CA GLN A 675 -24.27 32.46 5.03
C GLN A 675 -25.04 31.19 4.71
N VAL A 676 -24.30 30.09 4.55
CA VAL A 676 -24.79 28.78 4.98
C VAL A 676 -24.93 28.85 6.51
N LEU A 677 -26.15 28.91 7.02
CA LEU A 677 -26.46 28.88 8.44
C LEU A 677 -25.98 27.55 9.05
N SER A 678 -25.50 27.58 10.29
CA SER A 678 -25.29 26.34 11.04
C SER A 678 -26.67 25.80 11.43
N GLY A 679 -27.01 24.66 10.86
CA GLY A 679 -28.23 23.95 11.19
C GLY A 679 -28.10 23.20 12.51
N PRO A 680 -29.21 22.97 13.22
CA PRO A 680 -29.22 22.15 14.42
C PRO A 680 -28.79 20.72 14.09
N CYS A 681 -28.08 20.09 15.02
CA CYS A 681 -27.76 18.69 14.87
C CYS A 681 -28.96 17.81 15.25
N SER A 682 -29.09 16.65 14.58
CA SER A 682 -30.03 15.60 14.96
C SER A 682 -29.28 14.32 15.34
N LEU A 683 -29.92 13.50 16.17
CA LEU A 683 -29.39 12.23 16.63
C LEU A 683 -30.30 11.10 16.17
N LEU A 684 -29.73 10.13 15.45
CA LEU A 684 -30.35 8.87 15.07
C LEU A 684 -30.00 7.81 16.13
N VAL A 685 -30.92 7.46 17.01
CA VAL A 685 -30.66 6.58 18.16
C VAL A 685 -31.41 5.27 17.99
N ASP A 686 -30.71 4.13 18.14
CA ASP A 686 -31.35 2.83 18.30
C ASP A 686 -32.23 2.85 19.57
N ASN A 687 -33.50 2.47 19.43
CA ASN A 687 -34.46 2.42 20.53
C ASN A 687 -34.06 1.46 21.67
N GLY A 688 -33.07 0.57 21.43
CA GLY A 688 -32.44 -0.27 22.45
C GLY A 688 -31.45 0.45 23.37
N VAL A 689 -31.12 1.73 23.13
CA VAL A 689 -30.22 2.53 23.97
C VAL A 689 -30.93 3.04 25.22
N THR A 690 -30.30 2.92 26.39
CA THR A 690 -30.87 3.43 27.65
C THR A 690 -30.94 4.95 27.64
N ASN A 691 -32.08 5.50 28.08
CA ASN A 691 -32.36 6.94 28.02
C ASN A 691 -32.27 7.52 26.61
N ALA A 692 -32.46 6.71 25.56
CA ALA A 692 -32.45 7.15 24.16
C ALA A 692 -33.26 8.44 23.97
N ALA A 693 -34.44 8.53 24.60
CA ALA A 693 -35.33 9.68 24.50
C ALA A 693 -34.78 11.01 25.05
N ASN A 694 -33.77 10.96 25.93
CA ASN A 694 -33.17 12.12 26.59
C ASN A 694 -31.79 12.50 25.99
N LEU A 695 -31.32 11.76 24.99
CA LEU A 695 -30.05 12.06 24.32
C LEU A 695 -30.26 13.19 23.33
N THR A 696 -29.31 14.11 23.26
CA THR A 696 -29.34 15.23 22.33
C THR A 696 -28.04 15.26 21.54
N CYS A 697 -28.12 15.65 20.28
CA CYS A 697 -26.91 15.92 19.52
C CYS A 697 -26.34 17.28 19.92
N THR A 698 -25.04 17.36 20.15
CA THR A 698 -24.32 18.63 20.32
C THR A 698 -23.70 19.04 18.97
N PRO A 699 -23.91 20.29 18.49
CA PRO A 699 -23.43 20.77 17.19
C PRO A 699 -21.94 20.57 16.91
#